data_AF-A0A7C2V0I3-F1
#
_entry.id   AF-A0A7C2V0I3-F1
#
_cell.length_a   1.000
_cell.length_b   1.000
_cell.length_c   1.000
_cell.angle_alpha   90.00
_cell.angle_beta   90.00
_cell.angle_gamma   90.00
#
_symmetry.space_group_name_H-M   'P 1'
#
loop_
_entity.id
_entity.type
_entity.pdbx_description
1 polymer ?
#
loop_
_entity_poly.entity_id
_entity_poly.type
_entity_poly.pdbx_seq_one_letter_code
_entity_poly.pdbx_strand_id
1 'polypeptide(L)'
;MIAPLLLFLLGFVAASAQNVVNDACGRINNTGTIRLRTANAVFQNEAPISQVTNAGTIEMAAIGNRFTGSVALGSTQSRRIGGIVLWSATDNAQRVQSRWYTNLHLSGGSKAVSDSVFVGAEYRIAPLTGIRTYEGTFYYDGMQQQRVVPEKGGNAYQNLVLLNGASGQGKLLSTDTATVRGFFINHASNAGGFSVNSAGVLDLRGRSETAAPMAVVGTGSAVLLQVPTAWLRVTNSSRLTADNSGHVLVSSTQQPAAIVIDSGSIFRINASGTAGRFSLLGTAAMDVVGTYLNTAPSLLNATYECGTTVRYLSSVDGQTLQATAAEPDHRYGKLETQGGSKVANGDVHVGCGLVVNTGPTPHAIRMEDYTLTIHHSDSSLTPIAYDTQLSDCQSSSEVIGRLRHEGLHSTTVGTQPLVFNNRFTTLVFSDTSGMPSSITLSVLPSTAPNSYNAPTDVRRKITIGYGTSSGPAAWVARVRAAFRLDEARQLSGLASIRGLRTYNAPRSSLPNRIGTAYTRSLDTNCQFLWIEARSIASSGANGLLDGSDLLLRAAPSRVISVRDGRWSNPQTWMDQSEPLPYDTALVLHNVWVGFTRPAANGWDGYSVPEAYPLAMAARVIVDHSTSTAALIFGTDSTAPATGGLFIIGGANDYLSSTIGRNGELVITGCDTTATPRENLSAGDFEQFAIRTTSAQPKERGLVIFASEPRPTVRVNTLRNTGWIQNAGRLQVGDE
;
A
#
# COMPACT_ATOMS: atom_id res chain seq x y z
N MET A 1 57.50 64.61 69.76
CA MET A 1 56.72 65.60 68.99
C MET A 1 56.12 64.86 67.81
N ILE A 2 54.80 64.73 67.83
CA ILE A 2 53.99 63.86 66.96
C ILE A 2 53.60 64.68 65.72
N ALA A 3 53.82 64.13 64.52
CA ALA A 3 53.27 64.65 63.28
C ALA A 3 52.58 63.49 62.53
N PRO A 4 51.27 63.56 62.27
CA PRO A 4 50.50 62.42 61.78
C PRO A 4 50.57 62.31 60.25
N LEU A 5 50.68 61.06 59.82
CA LEU A 5 50.49 60.57 58.46
C LEU A 5 49.02 60.80 58.04
N LEU A 6 48.78 61.70 57.10
CA LEU A 6 47.45 61.93 56.52
C LEU A 6 47.17 60.83 55.48
N LEU A 7 46.57 59.73 55.94
CA LEU A 7 46.12 58.63 55.09
C LEU A 7 44.80 59.04 54.40
N PHE A 8 44.86 59.36 53.11
CA PHE A 8 43.66 59.56 52.28
C PHE A 8 42.95 58.21 52.07
N LEU A 9 42.03 57.84 52.97
CA LEU A 9 41.03 56.82 52.69
C LEU A 9 39.99 57.43 51.73
N LEU A 10 40.17 57.20 50.43
CA LEU A 10 39.08 57.24 49.47
C LEU A 10 38.14 56.07 49.77
N GLY A 11 37.21 56.28 50.71
CA GLY A 11 36.09 55.38 50.94
C GLY A 11 35.23 55.35 49.68
N PHE A 12 35.32 54.28 48.90
CA PHE A 12 34.29 53.93 47.93
C PHE A 12 32.98 53.74 48.69
N VAL A 13 32.10 54.74 48.66
CA VAL A 13 30.71 54.56 49.08
C VAL A 13 30.10 53.57 48.08
N ALA A 14 29.95 52.31 48.50
CA ALA A 14 29.21 51.33 47.73
C ALA A 14 27.80 51.90 47.49
N ALA A 15 27.45 52.12 46.21
CA ALA A 15 26.13 52.60 45.85
C ALA A 15 25.09 51.61 46.41
N SER A 16 24.26 52.08 47.34
CA SER A 16 23.15 51.28 47.87
C SER A 16 22.17 50.97 46.74
N ALA A 17 21.72 49.71 46.68
CA ALA A 17 20.76 49.29 45.66
C ALA A 17 19.46 50.11 45.77
N GLN A 18 19.02 50.68 44.64
CA GLN A 18 17.77 51.43 44.52
C GLN A 18 16.59 50.44 44.56
N ASN A 19 16.09 50.16 45.76
CA ASN A 19 14.95 49.27 45.95
C ASN A 19 13.64 50.06 45.93
N VAL A 20 12.62 49.50 45.28
CA VAL A 20 11.23 49.92 45.41
C VAL A 20 10.56 48.93 46.35
N VAL A 21 10.13 49.39 47.54
CA VAL A 21 9.46 48.55 48.53
C VAL A 21 8.05 49.07 48.74
N ASN A 22 7.06 48.28 48.36
CA ASN A 22 5.66 48.51 48.65
C ASN A 22 5.23 47.56 49.77
N ASP A 23 5.10 48.07 50.99
CA ASP A 23 4.72 47.28 52.16
C ASP A 23 3.25 46.82 52.10
N ALA A 24 2.78 46.10 53.12
CA ALA A 24 1.45 45.50 53.13
C ALA A 24 0.29 46.52 53.05
N CYS A 25 0.55 47.79 53.36
CA CYS A 25 -0.43 48.89 53.32
C CYS A 25 -0.22 49.83 52.12
N GLY A 26 0.85 49.62 51.35
CA GLY A 26 1.30 50.51 50.31
C GLY A 26 0.48 50.42 49.02
N ARG A 27 0.36 51.55 48.31
CA ARG A 27 -0.35 51.66 47.03
C ARG A 27 0.57 52.21 45.97
N ILE A 28 0.63 51.54 44.81
CA ILE A 28 1.38 52.01 43.63
C ILE A 28 0.41 52.25 42.49
N ASN A 29 0.45 53.46 41.92
CA ASN A 29 -0.22 53.78 40.67
C ASN A 29 0.79 54.40 39.69
N ASN A 30 1.36 53.58 38.82
CA ASN A 30 2.37 54.02 37.86
C ASN A 30 1.75 54.29 36.48
N THR A 31 1.80 55.55 36.05
CA THR A 31 1.49 55.98 34.68
C THR A 31 2.74 56.45 33.91
N GLY A 32 3.88 56.56 34.60
CA GLY A 32 5.16 57.04 34.07
C GLY A 32 6.18 55.90 33.93
N THR A 33 7.43 56.16 34.33
CA THR A 33 8.49 55.14 34.35
C THR A 33 9.06 54.97 35.75
N ILE A 34 9.00 53.75 36.29
CA ILE A 34 9.78 53.33 37.46
C ILE A 34 11.03 52.64 36.94
N ARG A 35 12.22 53.19 37.21
CA ARG A 35 13.49 52.66 36.69
C ARG A 35 14.41 52.20 37.82
N LEU A 36 14.81 50.94 37.79
CA LEU A 36 15.78 50.33 38.70
C LEU A 36 17.16 50.34 38.02
N ARG A 37 18.07 51.23 38.42
CA ARG A 37 19.36 51.46 37.73
C ARG A 37 20.56 50.75 38.33
N THR A 38 20.51 50.39 39.60
CA THR A 38 21.61 49.73 40.30
C THR A 38 21.48 48.22 40.17
N ALA A 39 22.60 47.51 40.00
CA ALA A 39 22.57 46.05 39.97
C ALA A 39 21.95 45.46 41.25
N ASN A 40 21.23 44.35 41.10
CA ASN A 40 20.54 43.65 42.18
C ASN A 40 19.41 44.45 42.88
N ALA A 41 18.94 45.54 42.27
CA ALA A 41 17.80 46.28 42.79
C ALA A 41 16.52 45.43 42.80
N VAL A 42 15.71 45.58 43.83
CA VAL A 42 14.44 44.84 43.94
C VAL A 42 13.23 45.75 43.83
N PHE A 43 12.21 45.27 43.13
CA PHE A 43 10.83 45.75 43.26
C PHE A 43 10.10 44.75 44.16
N GLN A 44 10.02 45.06 45.45
CA GLN A 44 9.36 44.24 46.46
C GLN A 44 7.92 44.70 46.67
N ASN A 45 6.96 43.78 46.56
CA ASN A 45 5.55 44.05 46.86
C ASN A 45 5.00 43.08 47.91
N GLU A 46 4.51 43.65 49.01
CA GLU A 46 3.77 42.96 50.08
C GLU A 46 2.27 43.35 50.08
N ALA A 47 1.89 44.44 49.41
CA ALA A 47 0.49 44.89 49.33
C ALA A 47 -0.39 43.96 48.49
N PRO A 48 -1.72 43.91 48.76
CA PRO A 48 -2.70 43.30 47.86
C PRO A 48 -2.56 43.80 46.41
N ILE A 49 -2.64 42.89 45.43
CA ILE A 49 -2.44 43.24 44.02
C ILE A 49 -3.43 44.30 43.51
N SER A 50 -4.63 44.38 44.10
CA SER A 50 -5.62 45.43 43.79
C SER A 50 -5.15 46.86 44.09
N GLN A 51 -4.07 47.01 44.87
CA GLN A 51 -3.45 48.30 45.21
C GLN A 51 -2.26 48.65 44.30
N VAL A 52 -1.89 47.79 43.35
CA VAL A 52 -0.80 48.03 42.41
C VAL A 52 -1.34 48.09 40.99
N THR A 53 -1.40 49.30 40.44
CA THR A 53 -1.74 49.54 39.03
C THR A 53 -0.51 50.04 38.27
N ASN A 54 -0.17 49.36 37.17
CA ASN A 54 0.87 49.81 36.25
C ASN A 54 0.26 50.01 34.85
N ALA A 55 0.05 51.26 34.45
CA ALA A 55 -0.25 51.64 33.08
C ALA A 55 1.00 52.15 32.33
N GLY A 56 2.05 52.50 33.07
CA GLY A 56 3.33 52.97 32.54
C GLY A 56 4.37 51.86 32.33
N THR A 57 5.64 52.22 32.45
CA THR A 57 6.80 51.33 32.28
C THR A 57 7.48 51.05 33.61
N ILE A 58 7.85 49.78 33.84
CA ILE A 58 8.84 49.38 34.85
C ILE A 58 10.09 48.93 34.11
N GLU A 59 11.18 49.68 34.29
CA GLU A 59 12.44 49.44 33.60
C GLU A 59 13.48 48.82 34.54
N MET A 60 13.91 47.61 34.16
CA MET A 60 15.01 46.88 34.77
C MET A 60 16.30 47.22 34.00
N ALA A 61 16.99 48.28 34.41
CA ALA A 61 18.13 48.84 33.67
C ALA A 61 19.50 48.24 34.04
N ALA A 62 19.57 47.32 35.02
CA ALA A 62 20.82 46.67 35.44
C ALA A 62 20.66 45.15 35.63
N ILE A 63 21.79 44.43 35.71
CA ILE A 63 21.84 43.00 36.00
C ILE A 63 21.34 42.72 37.43
N GLY A 64 20.66 41.60 37.61
CA GLY A 64 20.22 41.12 38.93
C GLY A 64 18.94 41.78 39.44
N ASN A 65 18.38 42.74 38.70
CA ASN A 65 17.12 43.36 39.08
C ASN A 65 15.98 42.35 39.07
N ARG A 66 15.09 42.44 40.07
CA ARG A 66 14.05 41.43 40.28
C ARG A 66 12.78 41.95 40.93
N PHE A 67 11.66 41.31 40.63
CA PHE A 67 10.42 41.41 41.39
C PHE A 67 10.43 40.40 42.55
N THR A 68 10.16 40.87 43.77
CA THR A 68 10.16 40.07 45.02
C THR A 68 8.97 40.41 45.92
N GLY A 69 8.92 39.79 47.10
CA GLY A 69 7.88 39.99 48.13
C GLY A 69 6.86 38.85 48.20
N SER A 70 6.06 38.81 49.27
CA SER A 70 5.01 37.78 49.46
C SER A 70 3.89 37.87 48.43
N VAL A 71 3.67 39.07 47.87
CA VAL A 71 2.73 39.35 46.77
C VAL A 71 3.51 39.87 45.55
N ALA A 72 4.60 39.19 45.18
CA ALA A 72 5.44 39.59 44.06
C ALA A 72 4.64 39.77 42.76
N LEU A 73 4.87 40.88 42.05
CA LEU A 73 4.21 41.17 40.77
C LEU A 73 4.55 40.11 39.74
N GLY A 74 3.55 39.66 38.99
CA GLY A 74 3.67 38.64 37.94
C GLY A 74 3.91 37.22 38.44
N SER A 75 3.79 36.95 39.75
CA SER A 75 3.99 35.60 40.31
C SER A 75 2.92 34.59 39.89
N THR A 76 1.72 35.06 39.53
CA THR A 76 0.61 34.25 39.03
C THR A 76 -0.14 35.03 37.93
N GLN A 77 -1.02 34.36 37.18
CA GLN A 77 -1.85 35.00 36.16
C GLN A 77 -2.73 36.12 36.73
N SER A 78 -3.34 35.90 37.91
CA SER A 78 -4.15 36.92 38.61
C SER A 78 -3.34 38.11 39.12
N ARG A 79 -2.01 37.99 39.16
CA ARG A 79 -1.07 39.02 39.58
C ARG A 79 -0.24 39.58 38.43
N ARG A 80 -0.72 39.44 37.18
CA ARG A 80 -0.02 39.92 35.98
C ARG A 80 0.48 41.35 36.13
N ILE A 81 1.72 41.60 35.71
CA ILE A 81 2.30 42.93 35.69
C ILE A 81 1.65 43.73 34.56
N GLY A 82 0.83 44.73 34.90
CA GLY A 82 0.24 45.66 33.94
C GLY A 82 1.29 46.47 33.18
N GLY A 83 0.89 47.17 32.12
CA GLY A 83 1.77 48.10 31.40
C GLY A 83 2.94 47.40 30.71
N ILE A 84 4.08 48.10 30.62
CA ILE A 84 5.32 47.60 30.01
C ILE A 84 6.33 47.23 31.10
N VAL A 85 6.94 46.05 30.98
CA VAL A 85 8.21 45.75 31.66
C VAL A 85 9.33 45.74 30.63
N LEU A 86 10.30 46.62 30.81
CA LEU A 86 11.46 46.78 29.93
C LEU A 86 12.73 46.24 30.60
N TRP A 87 13.35 45.21 30.03
CA TRP A 87 14.66 44.70 30.44
C TRP A 87 15.74 45.30 29.53
N SER A 88 16.45 46.33 30.03
CA SER A 88 17.28 47.22 29.21
C SER A 88 18.77 47.26 29.56
N ALA A 89 19.26 46.40 30.46
CA ALA A 89 20.69 46.43 30.84
C ALA A 89 21.59 46.26 29.61
N THR A 90 22.63 47.08 29.53
CA THR A 90 23.65 47.04 28.46
C THR A 90 24.64 45.91 28.66
N ASP A 91 24.87 45.50 29.91
CA ASP A 91 25.68 44.35 30.24
C ASP A 91 25.03 43.05 29.74
N ASN A 92 25.87 42.05 29.47
CA ASN A 92 25.44 40.77 28.92
C ASN A 92 24.77 39.87 29.97
N ALA A 93 23.93 38.97 29.49
CA ALA A 93 23.21 37.94 30.25
C ALA A 93 22.26 38.50 31.33
N GLN A 94 21.56 39.61 31.03
CA GLN A 94 20.50 40.07 31.91
C GLN A 94 19.36 39.04 31.95
N ARG A 95 19.06 38.54 33.14
CA ARG A 95 18.02 37.54 33.37
C ARG A 95 16.63 38.16 33.35
N VAL A 96 15.82 37.79 32.36
CA VAL A 96 14.38 38.08 32.33
C VAL A 96 13.68 37.04 33.21
N GLN A 97 12.93 37.49 34.20
CA GLN A 97 12.33 36.60 35.21
C GLN A 97 11.10 35.84 34.70
N SER A 98 10.93 34.63 35.21
CA SER A 98 9.71 33.83 35.08
C SER A 98 8.52 34.56 35.72
N ARG A 99 7.69 35.21 34.92
CA ARG A 99 6.56 36.04 35.35
C ARG A 99 5.46 36.12 34.29
N TRP A 100 4.30 36.58 34.73
CA TRP A 100 3.17 36.97 33.88
C TRP A 100 3.23 38.46 33.56
N TYR A 101 3.55 38.80 32.32
CA TYR A 101 3.66 40.16 31.80
C TYR A 101 2.45 40.52 30.94
N THR A 102 1.95 41.75 31.03
CA THR A 102 1.04 42.29 30.00
C THR A 102 1.85 42.58 28.73
N ASN A 103 2.83 43.48 28.82
CA ASN A 103 3.78 43.74 27.74
C ASN A 103 5.22 43.55 28.23
N LEU A 104 6.04 42.83 27.45
CA LEU A 104 7.43 42.52 27.75
C LEU A 104 8.34 43.07 26.65
N HIS A 105 9.20 44.03 27.00
CA HIS A 105 10.14 44.64 26.07
C HIS A 105 11.59 44.31 26.45
N LEU A 106 12.42 44.00 25.47
CA LEU A 106 13.86 43.73 25.65
C LEU A 106 14.70 44.75 24.86
N SER A 107 15.78 45.26 25.47
CA SER A 107 16.79 46.11 24.83
C SER A 107 18.17 45.96 25.46
N GLY A 108 19.23 46.47 24.81
CA GLY A 108 20.59 46.47 25.37
C GLY A 108 21.38 45.18 25.12
N GLY A 109 22.13 44.70 26.12
CA GLY A 109 23.01 43.52 26.02
C GLY A 109 22.25 42.20 25.86
N SER A 110 22.97 41.07 25.90
CA SER A 110 22.35 39.74 25.79
C SER A 110 21.39 39.44 26.95
N LYS A 111 20.35 38.65 26.68
CA LYS A 111 19.28 38.29 27.62
C LYS A 111 19.24 36.79 27.88
N ALA A 112 19.08 36.41 29.14
CA ALA A 112 18.73 35.05 29.55
C ALA A 112 17.25 35.04 29.93
N VAL A 113 16.40 34.57 29.03
CA VAL A 113 14.95 34.48 29.24
C VAL A 113 14.68 33.19 30.00
N SER A 114 14.26 33.34 31.27
CA SER A 114 13.98 32.20 32.14
C SER A 114 12.86 31.33 31.58
N ASP A 115 12.76 30.09 32.06
CA ASP A 115 11.57 29.27 31.83
C ASP A 115 10.29 29.94 32.36
N SER A 116 9.14 29.56 31.81
CA SER A 116 7.82 29.97 32.28
C SER A 116 7.61 31.49 32.25
N VAL A 117 7.88 32.12 31.10
CA VAL A 117 7.59 33.54 30.83
C VAL A 117 6.31 33.66 30.00
N PHE A 118 5.33 34.39 30.52
CA PHE A 118 4.01 34.56 29.90
C PHE A 118 3.80 36.00 29.46
N VAL A 119 3.41 36.19 28.20
CA VAL A 119 3.10 37.51 27.63
C VAL A 119 1.66 37.54 27.13
N GLY A 120 0.87 38.47 27.69
CA GLY A 120 -0.57 38.58 27.45
C GLY A 120 -0.95 39.56 26.33
N ALA A 121 -0.05 40.45 25.94
CA ALA A 121 -0.24 41.39 24.84
C ALA A 121 1.03 41.47 23.98
N GLU A 122 1.87 42.50 24.13
CA GLU A 122 3.03 42.72 23.26
C GLU A 122 4.31 42.08 23.82
N TYR A 123 5.01 41.29 23.00
CA TYR A 123 6.44 40.98 23.20
C TYR A 123 7.22 41.74 22.13
N ARG A 124 8.16 42.61 22.55
CA ARG A 124 8.92 43.45 21.63
C ARG A 124 10.41 43.42 21.93
N ILE A 125 11.21 43.34 20.87
CA ILE A 125 12.67 43.37 20.96
C ILE A 125 13.15 44.63 20.24
N ALA A 126 13.87 45.48 20.95
CA ALA A 126 14.47 46.66 20.37
C ALA A 126 15.60 46.27 19.39
N PRO A 127 15.83 47.06 18.32
CA PRO A 127 16.98 46.88 17.45
C PRO A 127 18.28 46.79 18.27
N LEU A 128 19.24 45.99 17.78
CA LEU A 128 20.57 45.81 18.39
C LEU A 128 20.58 45.16 19.78
N THR A 129 19.46 44.59 20.25
CA THR A 129 19.48 43.77 21.47
C THR A 129 20.46 42.60 21.28
N GLY A 130 21.31 42.31 22.28
CA GLY A 130 22.24 41.18 22.25
C GLY A 130 21.54 39.82 22.32
N ILE A 131 22.28 38.71 22.12
CA ILE A 131 21.74 37.32 22.02
C ILE A 131 20.70 37.01 23.12
N ARG A 132 19.60 36.34 22.75
CA ARG A 132 18.56 35.87 23.68
C ARG A 132 18.66 34.37 23.82
N THR A 133 18.99 33.93 25.02
CA THR A 133 18.99 32.51 25.39
C THR A 133 17.70 32.23 26.14
N TYR A 134 16.85 31.38 25.57
CA TYR A 134 15.64 30.91 26.22
C TYR A 134 15.98 29.65 27.01
N GLU A 135 15.80 29.67 28.32
CA GLU A 135 16.16 28.55 29.21
C GLU A 135 15.06 27.49 29.29
N GLY A 136 13.85 27.80 28.82
CA GLY A 136 12.70 26.89 28.83
C GLY A 136 11.56 27.36 27.93
N THR A 137 10.34 27.32 28.48
CA THR A 137 9.10 27.56 27.75
C THR A 137 8.66 29.01 27.80
N PHE A 138 8.48 29.59 26.61
CA PHE A 138 7.92 30.92 26.42
C PHE A 138 6.45 30.81 25.98
N TYR A 139 5.59 31.61 26.59
CA TYR A 139 4.15 31.55 26.38
C TYR A 139 3.60 32.85 25.82
N TYR A 140 2.88 32.75 24.70
CA TYR A 140 1.96 33.79 24.24
C TYR A 140 0.56 33.43 24.71
N ASP A 141 0.03 34.17 25.68
CA ASP A 141 -1.15 33.73 26.45
C ASP A 141 -2.32 34.72 26.45
N GLY A 142 -2.24 35.75 25.60
CA GLY A 142 -3.25 36.78 25.45
C GLY A 142 -4.55 36.30 24.81
N MET A 143 -5.66 36.98 25.10
CA MET A 143 -6.94 36.75 24.42
C MET A 143 -7.09 37.52 23.11
N GLN A 144 -6.32 38.60 22.95
CA GLN A 144 -6.25 39.40 21.73
C GLN A 144 -5.23 38.80 20.75
N GLN A 145 -5.25 39.28 19.50
CA GLN A 145 -4.22 38.96 18.53
C GLN A 145 -2.84 39.34 19.07
N GLN A 146 -1.87 38.42 18.96
CA GLN A 146 -0.48 38.66 19.35
C GLN A 146 0.45 38.28 18.21
N ARG A 147 1.50 39.08 18.03
CA ARG A 147 2.58 38.77 17.10
C ARG A 147 3.62 37.89 17.78
N VAL A 148 3.86 36.71 17.21
CA VAL A 148 5.01 35.88 17.54
C VAL A 148 6.24 36.57 16.95
N VAL A 149 7.24 36.82 17.80
CA VAL A 149 8.43 37.54 17.39
C VAL A 149 9.39 36.58 16.68
N PRO A 150 9.96 36.99 15.54
CA PRO A 150 11.00 36.19 14.89
C PRO A 150 12.26 36.10 15.77
N GLU A 151 12.69 34.88 16.04
CA GLU A 151 13.93 34.55 16.74
C GLU A 151 14.66 33.49 15.91
N LYS A 152 15.79 33.87 15.30
CA LYS A 152 16.59 33.00 14.41
C LYS A 152 18.09 33.01 14.71
N GLY A 153 18.78 31.98 14.20
CA GLY A 153 20.23 31.84 14.31
C GLY A 153 20.70 31.65 15.75
N GLY A 154 21.49 32.60 16.26
CA GLY A 154 21.92 32.61 17.66
C GLY A 154 20.76 32.75 18.66
N ASN A 155 19.61 33.27 18.21
CA ASN A 155 18.39 33.33 19.01
C ASN A 155 17.40 32.29 18.52
N ALA A 156 16.81 31.54 19.44
CA ALA A 156 15.76 30.60 19.12
C ALA A 156 14.99 30.32 20.41
N TYR A 157 13.68 30.13 20.30
CA TYR A 157 12.89 29.65 21.41
C TYR A 157 13.37 28.25 21.79
N GLN A 158 13.55 28.01 23.08
CA GLN A 158 13.81 26.67 23.57
C GLN A 158 12.52 25.86 23.48
N ASN A 159 11.43 26.31 24.11
CA ASN A 159 10.08 25.83 23.82
C ASN A 159 9.12 27.01 23.61
N LEU A 160 8.09 26.83 22.79
CA LEU A 160 7.11 27.86 22.48
C LEU A 160 5.69 27.32 22.60
N VAL A 161 4.85 27.99 23.38
CA VAL A 161 3.43 27.61 23.53
C VAL A 161 2.53 28.80 23.24
N LEU A 162 1.50 28.56 22.44
CA LEU A 162 0.48 29.53 22.08
C LEU A 162 -0.83 29.14 22.78
N LEU A 163 -1.38 30.07 23.58
CA LEU A 163 -2.57 29.88 24.40
C LEU A 163 -3.62 30.96 24.13
N ASN A 164 -4.85 30.68 24.55
CA ASN A 164 -5.95 31.61 24.82
C ASN A 164 -6.40 32.60 23.74
N GLY A 165 -5.94 32.54 22.49
CA GLY A 165 -6.46 33.44 21.44
C GLY A 165 -7.96 33.23 21.23
N ALA A 166 -8.76 34.29 21.37
CA ALA A 166 -10.20 34.23 21.11
C ALA A 166 -10.48 34.03 19.62
N SER A 167 -11.68 33.58 19.26
CA SER A 167 -12.08 33.46 17.85
C SER A 167 -11.88 34.79 17.10
N GLY A 168 -11.22 34.74 15.94
CA GLY A 168 -10.81 35.93 15.18
C GLY A 168 -9.59 36.70 15.73
N GLN A 169 -9.06 36.31 16.89
CA GLN A 169 -7.93 36.93 17.58
C GLN A 169 -6.74 35.96 17.70
N GLY A 170 -6.41 35.33 16.57
CA GLY A 170 -5.33 34.34 16.49
C GLY A 170 -3.94 34.93 16.72
N LYS A 171 -2.96 34.04 16.92
CA LYS A 171 -1.54 34.39 16.96
C LYS A 171 -0.98 34.52 15.56
N LEU A 172 0.01 35.39 15.38
CA LEU A 172 0.53 35.73 14.07
C LEU A 172 2.05 35.73 14.06
N LEU A 173 2.66 34.85 13.27
CA LEU A 173 4.05 35.00 12.84
C LEU A 173 4.03 35.64 11.46
N SER A 174 4.56 36.85 11.38
CA SER A 174 4.74 37.55 10.11
C SER A 174 6.17 38.06 10.04
N THR A 175 6.72 38.04 8.84
CA THR A 175 8.11 38.43 8.49
C THR A 175 9.19 37.65 9.23
N ASP A 176 10.15 37.07 8.50
CA ASP A 176 11.34 36.41 9.06
C ASP A 176 11.03 35.12 9.86
N THR A 177 12.07 34.50 10.43
CA THR A 177 12.02 33.15 11.00
C THR A 177 11.87 33.14 12.51
N ALA A 178 10.94 32.33 13.03
CA ALA A 178 10.91 31.88 14.41
C ALA A 178 11.38 30.41 14.48
N THR A 179 12.55 30.19 15.05
CA THR A 179 13.11 28.85 15.29
C THR A 179 12.72 28.36 16.69
N VAL A 180 12.20 27.14 16.77
CA VAL A 180 11.89 26.44 18.03
C VAL A 180 12.74 25.18 18.13
N ARG A 181 13.66 25.14 19.10
CA ARG A 181 14.65 24.07 19.25
C ARG A 181 14.07 22.80 19.89
N GLY A 182 13.31 22.99 20.95
CA GLY A 182 12.62 21.94 21.71
C GLY A 182 11.23 21.72 21.14
N PHE A 183 10.19 22.03 21.92
CA PHE A 183 8.80 21.78 21.49
C PHE A 183 8.02 23.05 21.14
N PHE A 184 7.09 22.89 20.19
CA PHE A 184 6.08 23.88 19.84
C PHE A 184 4.67 23.33 20.12
N ILE A 185 3.83 24.10 20.80
CA ILE A 185 2.42 23.73 21.02
C ILE A 185 1.52 24.90 20.65
N ASN A 186 0.69 24.73 19.61
CA ASN A 186 -0.49 25.55 19.39
C ASN A 186 -1.68 24.89 20.10
N HIS A 187 -1.89 25.29 21.35
CA HIS A 187 -2.78 24.60 22.29
C HIS A 187 -4.25 24.77 21.91
N ALA A 188 -5.10 23.81 22.28
CA ALA A 188 -6.54 23.82 22.00
C ALA A 188 -7.27 25.08 22.52
N SER A 189 -6.76 25.70 23.59
CA SER A 189 -7.30 26.98 24.12
C SER A 189 -7.13 28.16 23.16
N ASN A 190 -6.23 28.07 22.18
CA ASN A 190 -6.00 29.11 21.19
C ASN A 190 -7.05 29.02 20.06
N ALA A 191 -8.32 29.22 20.40
CA ALA A 191 -9.46 29.07 19.48
C ALA A 191 -9.36 29.95 18.22
N GLY A 192 -8.70 31.12 18.31
CA GLY A 192 -8.39 31.99 17.18
C GLY A 192 -7.35 31.45 16.21
N GLY A 193 -6.63 30.40 16.59
CA GLY A 193 -5.61 29.72 15.79
C GLY A 193 -4.28 30.45 15.70
N PHE A 194 -3.41 29.93 14.83
CA PHE A 194 -2.09 30.48 14.55
C PHE A 194 -1.88 30.64 13.05
N SER A 195 -1.43 31.81 12.61
CA SER A 195 -1.11 32.06 11.21
C SER A 195 0.37 32.38 11.03
N VAL A 196 1.02 31.65 10.13
CA VAL A 196 2.33 31.98 9.56
C VAL A 196 2.07 32.62 8.21
N ASN A 197 2.30 33.93 8.10
CA ASN A 197 1.99 34.66 6.89
C ASN A 197 3.01 35.77 6.57
N SER A 198 2.78 36.53 5.48
CA SER A 198 3.59 37.69 5.12
C SER A 198 5.11 37.40 5.19
N ALA A 199 5.55 36.31 4.55
CA ALA A 199 6.94 35.83 4.54
C ALA A 199 7.52 35.45 5.93
N GLY A 200 6.66 35.04 6.86
CA GLY A 200 7.06 34.44 8.14
C GLY A 200 7.43 32.97 7.99
N VAL A 201 8.43 32.50 8.73
CA VAL A 201 8.89 31.10 8.68
C VAL A 201 8.91 30.51 10.08
N LEU A 202 8.15 29.45 10.32
CA LEU A 202 8.23 28.67 11.56
C LEU A 202 9.17 27.47 11.32
N ASP A 203 10.37 27.52 11.92
CA ASP A 203 11.37 26.45 11.85
C ASP A 203 11.28 25.56 13.11
N LEU A 204 10.70 24.37 12.94
CA LEU A 204 10.46 23.40 14.00
C LEU A 204 11.59 22.37 14.02
N ARG A 205 12.31 22.28 15.15
CA ARG A 205 13.46 21.37 15.28
C ARG A 205 13.25 20.21 16.26
N GLY A 206 12.15 20.20 16.97
CA GLY A 206 11.79 19.11 17.87
C GLY A 206 10.30 18.79 17.81
N ARG A 207 9.77 18.31 18.94
CA ARG A 207 8.40 17.77 19.01
C ARG A 207 7.36 18.88 18.91
N SER A 208 6.48 18.83 17.93
CA SER A 208 5.52 19.92 17.71
C SER A 208 4.10 19.40 17.60
N GLU A 209 3.16 20.18 18.12
CA GLU A 209 1.73 19.87 18.12
C GLU A 209 0.91 21.10 17.77
N THR A 210 -0.12 20.92 16.96
CA THR A 210 -1.20 21.87 16.78
C THR A 210 -2.54 21.20 17.11
N ALA A 211 -3.14 21.64 18.22
CA ALA A 211 -4.45 21.22 18.70
C ALA A 211 -5.54 22.30 18.46
N ALA A 212 -5.14 23.42 17.84
CA ALA A 212 -5.98 24.51 17.36
C ALA A 212 -5.70 24.79 15.87
N PRO A 213 -6.55 25.55 15.16
CA PRO A 213 -6.33 25.85 13.75
C PRO A 213 -4.97 26.50 13.50
N MET A 214 -4.28 26.05 12.45
CA MET A 214 -3.01 26.60 11.99
C MET A 214 -3.06 26.85 10.48
N ALA A 215 -2.57 28.00 10.03
CA ALA A 215 -2.55 28.37 8.63
C ALA A 215 -1.18 28.90 8.20
N VAL A 216 -0.69 28.44 7.05
CA VAL A 216 0.53 28.92 6.38
C VAL A 216 0.10 29.58 5.08
N VAL A 217 0.22 30.91 5.01
CA VAL A 217 -0.44 31.71 3.98
C VAL A 217 0.51 32.71 3.34
N GLY A 218 0.54 32.77 2.02
CA GLY A 218 1.30 33.77 1.29
C GLY A 218 2.69 33.30 0.86
N THR A 219 3.22 33.94 -0.18
CA THR A 219 4.56 33.70 -0.70
C THR A 219 5.63 33.95 0.36
N GLY A 220 6.59 33.02 0.45
CA GLY A 220 7.69 33.07 1.43
C GLY A 220 7.29 32.62 2.83
N SER A 221 6.00 32.36 3.08
CA SER A 221 5.53 31.85 4.37
C SER A 221 5.72 30.33 4.43
N ALA A 222 6.35 29.83 5.49
CA ALA A 222 6.65 28.40 5.58
C ALA A 222 6.61 27.82 6.99
N VAL A 223 6.29 26.52 7.06
CA VAL A 223 6.57 25.67 8.23
C VAL A 223 7.60 24.63 7.81
N LEU A 224 8.71 24.59 8.53
CA LEU A 224 9.87 23.77 8.18
C LEU A 224 10.08 22.67 9.22
N LEU A 225 10.17 21.42 8.75
CA LEU A 225 10.56 20.24 9.53
C LEU A 225 11.77 19.59 8.85
N GLN A 226 12.97 20.08 9.14
CA GLN A 226 14.17 19.77 8.33
C GLN A 226 15.32 19.12 9.11
N VAL A 227 15.12 18.79 10.39
CA VAL A 227 16.09 18.07 11.20
C VAL A 227 15.54 16.71 11.62
N PRO A 228 16.38 15.69 11.86
CA PRO A 228 15.92 14.33 12.16
C PRO A 228 14.96 14.19 13.36
N THR A 229 14.99 15.14 14.29
CA THR A 229 14.16 15.17 15.51
C THR A 229 12.85 15.93 15.36
N ALA A 230 12.67 16.63 14.25
CA ALA A 230 11.49 17.46 14.02
C ALA A 230 10.29 16.59 13.65
N TRP A 231 9.17 16.83 14.30
CA TRP A 231 7.88 16.30 13.85
C TRP A 231 6.73 17.20 14.24
N LEU A 232 5.61 17.10 13.52
CA LEU A 232 4.39 17.87 13.76
C LEU A 232 3.17 16.96 13.81
N ARG A 233 2.41 17.05 14.90
CA ARG A 233 1.09 16.43 15.05
C ARG A 233 -0.02 17.46 14.84
N VAL A 234 -0.97 17.14 13.97
CA VAL A 234 -2.26 17.87 13.89
C VAL A 234 -3.29 17.03 14.65
N THR A 235 -3.84 17.58 15.73
CA THR A 235 -4.69 16.83 16.68
C THR A 235 -5.93 17.61 17.12
N ASN A 236 -6.75 17.02 18.00
CA ASN A 236 -7.93 17.64 18.60
C ASN A 236 -8.95 18.15 17.57
N SER A 237 -9.17 17.36 16.50
CA SER A 237 -10.02 17.74 15.36
C SER A 237 -9.68 19.10 14.77
N SER A 238 -8.41 19.51 14.87
CA SER A 238 -7.95 20.78 14.35
C SER A 238 -7.56 20.68 12.88
N ARG A 239 -7.11 21.81 12.33
CA ARG A 239 -6.77 21.92 10.93
C ARG A 239 -5.45 22.64 10.72
N LEU A 240 -4.56 22.04 9.93
CA LEU A 240 -3.42 22.69 9.31
C LEU A 240 -3.77 23.02 7.86
N THR A 241 -3.61 24.28 7.46
CA THR A 241 -3.87 24.71 6.07
C THR A 241 -2.63 25.36 5.46
N ALA A 242 -2.26 24.94 4.26
CA ALA A 242 -1.31 25.67 3.41
C ALA A 242 -2.11 26.34 2.27
N ASP A 243 -1.91 27.64 2.04
CA ASP A 243 -2.72 28.41 1.09
C ASP A 243 -1.95 29.61 0.51
N ASN A 244 -2.41 30.17 -0.61
CA ASN A 244 -1.81 31.37 -1.22
C ASN A 244 -0.28 31.28 -1.38
N SER A 245 0.26 30.17 -1.90
CA SER A 245 1.70 29.86 -1.97
C SER A 245 2.43 29.59 -0.64
N GLY A 246 1.73 29.55 0.49
CA GLY A 246 2.30 29.12 1.76
C GLY A 246 2.76 27.66 1.70
N HIS A 247 3.87 27.34 2.35
CA HIS A 247 4.57 26.05 2.16
C HIS A 247 4.73 25.27 3.46
N VAL A 248 4.32 24.01 3.46
CA VAL A 248 4.71 23.04 4.50
C VAL A 248 5.80 22.14 3.92
N LEU A 249 7.02 22.25 4.45
CA LEU A 249 8.19 21.50 3.99
C LEU A 249 8.65 20.49 5.05
N VAL A 250 8.67 19.22 4.68
CA VAL A 250 9.02 18.10 5.56
C VAL A 250 10.15 17.29 4.93
N SER A 251 11.31 17.28 5.59
CA SER A 251 12.49 16.47 5.22
C SER A 251 13.13 15.74 6.41
N SER A 252 12.45 15.78 7.57
CA SER A 252 12.85 15.07 8.78
C SER A 252 12.72 13.55 8.61
N THR A 253 13.68 12.81 9.17
CA THR A 253 13.72 11.34 9.16
C THR A 253 13.13 10.71 10.42
N GLN A 254 12.39 11.48 11.22
CA GLN A 254 11.76 11.04 12.47
C GLN A 254 10.80 9.84 12.25
N GLN A 255 10.86 8.87 13.16
CA GLN A 255 9.97 7.70 13.20
C GLN A 255 8.89 7.84 14.29
N PRO A 256 7.67 7.28 14.12
CA PRO A 256 7.19 6.58 12.91
C PRO A 256 6.98 7.51 11.71
N ALA A 257 6.66 8.79 11.95
CA ALA A 257 6.49 9.81 10.92
C ALA A 257 6.88 11.21 11.40
N ALA A 258 7.30 12.05 10.46
CA ALA A 258 7.64 13.45 10.69
C ALA A 258 6.40 14.35 10.70
N ILE A 259 5.31 13.95 10.06
CA ILE A 259 4.02 14.63 10.16
C ILE A 259 2.91 13.61 10.37
N VAL A 260 2.03 13.88 11.34
CA VAL A 260 0.92 13.00 11.72
C VAL A 260 -0.37 13.80 11.74
N ILE A 261 -1.38 13.29 11.03
CA ILE A 261 -2.74 13.86 11.02
C ILE A 261 -3.63 12.90 11.80
N ASP A 262 -3.97 13.25 13.04
CA ASP A 262 -4.80 12.40 13.89
C ASP A 262 -6.24 12.30 13.37
N SER A 263 -6.95 11.29 13.88
CA SER A 263 -8.40 11.13 13.68
C SER A 263 -9.16 12.44 13.93
N GLY A 264 -10.11 12.74 13.05
CA GLY A 264 -10.90 13.99 13.07
C GLY A 264 -10.15 15.25 12.62
N SER A 265 -8.83 15.21 12.51
CA SER A 265 -8.01 16.37 12.11
C SER A 265 -7.79 16.43 10.60
N ILE A 266 -7.47 17.61 10.09
CA ILE A 266 -7.33 17.86 8.65
C ILE A 266 -6.00 18.55 8.35
N PHE A 267 -5.22 17.98 7.42
CA PHE A 267 -4.21 18.75 6.69
C PHE A 267 -4.75 19.05 5.29
N ARG A 268 -4.85 20.35 4.97
CA ARG A 268 -5.37 20.81 3.69
C ARG A 268 -4.38 21.69 2.97
N ILE A 269 -4.09 21.33 1.73
CA ILE A 269 -3.42 22.20 0.77
C ILE A 269 -4.51 22.84 -0.08
N ASN A 270 -4.79 24.10 0.22
CA ASN A 270 -5.91 24.84 -0.33
C ASN A 270 -5.54 25.51 -1.65
N ALA A 271 -6.56 25.79 -2.46
CA ALA A 271 -6.42 26.42 -3.77
C ALA A 271 -7.27 27.69 -3.91
N SER A 272 -7.52 28.43 -2.82
CA SER A 272 -8.15 29.75 -2.93
C SER A 272 -7.13 30.76 -3.39
N GLY A 273 -7.03 30.96 -4.71
CA GLY A 273 -6.02 31.82 -5.34
C GLY A 273 -4.85 30.99 -5.86
N THR A 274 -3.62 31.35 -5.49
CA THR A 274 -2.44 30.53 -5.82
C THR A 274 -2.37 29.36 -4.83
N ALA A 275 -2.30 28.13 -5.32
CA ALA A 275 -2.32 26.96 -4.44
C ALA A 275 -1.21 27.00 -3.38
N GLY A 276 -1.54 26.62 -2.15
CA GLY A 276 -0.55 26.30 -1.13
C GLY A 276 0.33 25.14 -1.58
N ARG A 277 1.49 24.97 -0.94
CA ARG A 277 2.48 23.94 -1.30
C ARG A 277 2.73 22.97 -0.16
N PHE A 278 3.00 21.73 -0.52
CA PHE A 278 3.50 20.71 0.39
C PHE A 278 4.66 19.97 -0.25
N SER A 279 5.70 19.70 0.53
CA SER A 279 6.82 18.90 0.06
C SER A 279 7.24 17.91 1.13
N LEU A 280 7.21 16.64 0.78
CA LEU A 280 7.77 15.54 1.56
C LEU A 280 9.03 15.09 0.84
N LEU A 281 10.20 15.25 1.46
CA LEU A 281 11.51 15.05 0.84
C LEU A 281 12.38 14.06 1.63
N GLY A 282 13.46 13.58 1.02
CA GLY A 282 14.42 12.65 1.58
C GLY A 282 13.77 11.31 1.92
N THR A 283 13.86 10.91 3.18
CA THR A 283 13.21 9.69 3.70
C THR A 283 12.11 10.01 4.72
N ALA A 284 11.52 11.21 4.61
CA ALA A 284 10.45 11.63 5.51
C ALA A 284 9.19 10.77 5.34
N ALA A 285 8.45 10.62 6.44
CA ALA A 285 7.19 9.91 6.44
C ALA A 285 6.03 10.78 6.95
N MET A 286 4.85 10.51 6.42
CA MET A 286 3.59 11.15 6.75
C MET A 286 2.56 10.08 7.10
N ASP A 287 1.99 10.18 8.29
CA ASP A 287 0.91 9.29 8.74
C ASP A 287 -0.43 10.04 8.69
N VAL A 288 -1.39 9.47 7.97
CA VAL A 288 -2.74 10.00 7.77
C VAL A 288 -3.74 9.09 8.46
N VAL A 289 -4.20 9.50 9.64
CA VAL A 289 -5.32 8.85 10.36
C VAL A 289 -6.61 9.64 10.14
N GLY A 290 -6.53 10.97 10.14
CA GLY A 290 -7.60 11.88 9.74
C GLY A 290 -7.66 12.08 8.23
N THR A 291 -7.76 13.34 7.81
CA THR A 291 -7.92 13.72 6.40
C THR A 291 -6.72 14.48 5.88
N TYR A 292 -6.13 13.99 4.79
CA TYR A 292 -5.23 14.76 3.95
C TYR A 292 -5.97 15.13 2.66
N LEU A 293 -5.97 16.42 2.32
CA LEU A 293 -6.69 16.93 1.16
C LEU A 293 -5.85 17.94 0.38
N ASN A 294 -5.67 17.71 -0.91
CA ASN A 294 -5.13 18.67 -1.85
C ASN A 294 -6.25 19.09 -2.82
N THR A 295 -6.60 20.37 -2.83
CA THR A 295 -7.69 20.89 -3.68
C THR A 295 -7.20 21.65 -4.90
N ALA A 296 -5.90 21.64 -5.19
CA ALA A 296 -5.38 22.26 -6.41
C ALA A 296 -5.77 21.43 -7.64
N PRO A 297 -6.33 22.04 -8.69
CA PRO A 297 -6.77 21.30 -9.88
C PRO A 297 -5.67 20.47 -10.55
N SER A 298 -4.42 20.96 -10.57
CA SER A 298 -3.30 20.24 -11.19
C SER A 298 -2.59 19.26 -10.26
N LEU A 299 -2.81 19.34 -8.95
CA LEU A 299 -2.11 18.56 -7.92
C LEU A 299 -0.57 18.71 -7.87
N LEU A 300 0.03 19.49 -8.78
CA LEU A 300 1.49 19.78 -8.88
C LEU A 300 2.06 20.60 -7.71
N ASN A 301 1.22 21.00 -6.77
CA ASN A 301 1.61 21.75 -5.58
C ASN A 301 1.99 20.84 -4.41
N ALA A 302 1.88 19.52 -4.55
CA ALA A 302 2.39 18.53 -3.61
C ALA A 302 3.57 17.78 -4.24
N THR A 303 4.71 17.75 -3.56
CA THR A 303 5.92 17.05 -4.00
C THR A 303 6.21 15.89 -3.05
N TYR A 304 6.55 14.73 -3.59
CA TYR A 304 7.01 13.58 -2.81
C TYR A 304 8.25 12.96 -3.48
N GLU A 305 9.37 12.94 -2.77
CA GLU A 305 10.55 12.24 -3.26
C GLU A 305 10.41 10.72 -3.10
N CYS A 306 11.12 9.98 -3.95
CA CYS A 306 11.08 8.51 -3.99
C CYS A 306 11.33 7.82 -2.64
N GLY A 307 12.21 8.38 -1.80
CA GLY A 307 12.53 7.82 -0.47
C GLY A 307 11.45 8.03 0.59
N THR A 308 10.42 8.82 0.31
CA THR A 308 9.39 9.20 1.28
C THR A 308 8.26 8.20 1.38
N THR A 309 7.52 8.22 2.49
CA THR A 309 6.38 7.33 2.70
C THR A 309 5.15 8.09 3.15
N VAL A 310 4.02 7.87 2.50
CA VAL A 310 2.69 8.32 2.94
C VAL A 310 1.88 7.10 3.36
N ARG A 311 1.40 7.10 4.61
CA ARG A 311 0.65 5.99 5.20
C ARG A 311 -0.78 6.40 5.51
N TYR A 312 -1.75 5.66 4.99
CA TYR A 312 -3.16 5.80 5.33
C TYR A 312 -3.55 4.75 6.37
N LEU A 313 -3.68 5.18 7.62
CA LEU A 313 -3.71 4.30 8.81
C LEU A 313 -5.06 4.25 9.54
N SER A 314 -6.10 4.91 9.03
CA SER A 314 -7.40 4.90 9.71
C SER A 314 -7.98 3.50 9.79
N SER A 315 -8.46 3.10 10.96
CA SER A 315 -9.22 1.85 11.15
C SER A 315 -10.66 1.96 10.64
N VAL A 316 -11.10 3.14 10.22
CA VAL A 316 -12.46 3.39 9.72
C VAL A 316 -12.52 3.13 8.23
N ASP A 317 -13.55 2.41 7.79
CA ASP A 317 -13.85 2.19 6.38
C ASP A 317 -14.19 3.51 5.67
N GLY A 318 -13.73 3.64 4.43
CA GLY A 318 -13.99 4.83 3.61
C GLY A 318 -12.98 5.96 3.78
N GLN A 319 -11.83 5.72 4.42
CA GLN A 319 -10.77 6.74 4.45
C GLN A 319 -10.34 7.09 3.03
N THR A 320 -10.35 8.38 2.72
CA THR A 320 -10.02 8.88 1.39
C THR A 320 -8.51 8.85 1.13
N LEU A 321 -8.05 8.12 0.11
CA LEU A 321 -6.73 8.33 -0.46
C LEU A 321 -6.76 9.57 -1.34
N GLN A 322 -5.80 10.47 -1.13
CA GLN A 322 -5.68 11.68 -1.91
C GLN A 322 -5.03 11.37 -3.26
N ALA A 323 -5.66 11.84 -4.33
CA ALA A 323 -5.14 11.84 -5.69
C ALA A 323 -3.82 12.60 -5.79
N THR A 324 -2.98 12.18 -6.73
CA THR A 324 -1.68 12.80 -7.02
C THR A 324 -1.56 13.16 -8.50
N ALA A 325 -0.60 13.99 -8.85
CA ALA A 325 -0.29 14.23 -10.26
C ALA A 325 0.54 13.05 -10.84
N ALA A 326 0.58 12.93 -12.16
CA ALA A 326 1.26 11.84 -12.86
C ALA A 326 2.76 12.12 -13.08
N GLU A 327 3.21 13.33 -12.83
CA GLU A 327 4.58 13.82 -13.03
C GLU A 327 5.54 13.26 -11.97
N PRO A 328 6.80 12.94 -12.30
CA PRO A 328 7.72 12.15 -11.45
C PRO A 328 7.81 12.59 -9.98
N ASP A 329 7.93 13.90 -9.71
CA ASP A 329 8.13 14.44 -8.36
C ASP A 329 6.82 14.65 -7.58
N HIS A 330 5.68 14.37 -8.21
CA HIS A 330 4.34 14.62 -7.67
C HIS A 330 3.56 13.33 -7.37
N ARG A 331 4.12 12.17 -7.74
CA ARG A 331 3.66 10.83 -7.38
C ARG A 331 4.00 10.56 -5.93
N TYR A 332 3.23 9.72 -5.23
CA TYR A 332 3.72 9.20 -3.95
C TYR A 332 5.04 8.47 -4.16
N GLY A 333 6.05 8.75 -3.32
CA GLY A 333 7.27 7.93 -3.26
C GLY A 333 6.90 6.50 -2.92
N LYS A 334 6.60 6.24 -1.65
CA LYS A 334 5.96 5.02 -1.17
C LYS A 334 4.56 5.30 -0.63
N LEU A 335 3.59 4.48 -1.03
CA LEU A 335 2.22 4.50 -0.50
C LEU A 335 1.98 3.24 0.34
N GLU A 336 1.58 3.42 1.60
CA GLU A 336 1.19 2.33 2.49
C GLU A 336 -0.24 2.52 2.99
N THR A 337 -0.96 1.42 3.18
CA THR A 337 -2.31 1.44 3.74
C THR A 337 -2.46 0.41 4.86
N GLN A 338 -3.27 0.73 5.85
CA GLN A 338 -3.60 -0.14 6.99
C GLN A 338 -5.00 0.16 7.51
N GLY A 339 -5.65 -0.83 8.12
CA GLY A 339 -6.87 -0.63 8.90
C GLY A 339 -8.12 -0.82 8.04
N GLY A 340 -9.02 0.15 8.03
CA GLY A 340 -10.26 0.08 7.25
C GLY A 340 -10.03 0.23 5.75
N SER A 341 -11.02 -0.16 4.96
CA SER A 341 -11.02 0.00 3.50
C SER A 341 -10.86 1.46 3.10
N LYS A 342 -10.18 1.70 1.98
CA LYS A 342 -9.86 3.03 1.49
C LYS A 342 -10.60 3.32 0.18
N VAL A 343 -10.86 4.58 -0.11
CA VAL A 343 -11.49 5.04 -1.37
C VAL A 343 -10.66 6.16 -1.96
N ALA A 344 -10.35 6.11 -3.26
CA ALA A 344 -9.64 7.20 -3.91
C ALA A 344 -10.58 8.37 -4.29
N ASN A 345 -10.10 9.61 -4.20
CA ASN A 345 -10.83 10.80 -4.69
C ASN A 345 -10.38 11.28 -6.08
N GLY A 346 -9.54 10.50 -6.77
CA GLY A 346 -8.98 10.78 -8.09
C GLY A 346 -7.94 9.73 -8.45
N ASP A 347 -7.25 9.93 -9.57
CA ASP A 347 -6.15 9.05 -9.96
C ASP A 347 -5.00 9.14 -8.95
N VAL A 348 -4.44 7.98 -8.61
CA VAL A 348 -3.36 7.85 -7.63
C VAL A 348 -2.15 7.31 -8.35
N HIS A 349 -1.02 8.00 -8.24
CA HIS A 349 0.23 7.60 -8.87
C HIS A 349 1.31 7.33 -7.82
N VAL A 350 2.00 6.20 -7.97
CA VAL A 350 3.05 5.73 -7.06
C VAL A 350 4.33 5.50 -7.85
N GLY A 351 5.44 6.08 -7.39
CA GLY A 351 6.73 6.04 -8.07
C GLY A 351 7.69 4.97 -7.57
N CYS A 352 7.66 4.64 -6.27
CA CYS A 352 8.75 3.88 -5.64
C CYS A 352 8.32 2.74 -4.71
N GLY A 353 7.04 2.63 -4.38
CA GLY A 353 6.51 1.38 -3.81
C GLY A 353 5.08 1.47 -3.32
N LEU A 354 4.34 0.36 -3.47
CA LEU A 354 3.00 0.20 -2.91
C LEU A 354 2.98 -0.92 -1.89
N VAL A 355 2.44 -0.66 -0.70
CA VAL A 355 2.13 -1.70 0.28
C VAL A 355 0.65 -1.62 0.66
N VAL A 356 -0.12 -2.61 0.25
CA VAL A 356 -1.52 -2.73 0.62
C VAL A 356 -1.61 -3.63 1.85
N ASN A 357 -2.08 -3.06 2.96
CA ASN A 357 -2.13 -3.69 4.26
C ASN A 357 -0.77 -4.06 4.88
N THR A 358 -0.32 -3.17 5.78
CA THR A 358 0.79 -3.41 6.71
C THR A 358 0.34 -4.01 8.06
N GLY A 359 -0.97 -4.16 8.27
CA GLY A 359 -1.56 -4.63 9.53
C GLY A 359 -2.11 -6.06 9.48
N PRO A 360 -2.69 -6.53 10.60
CA PRO A 360 -3.22 -7.89 10.71
C PRO A 360 -4.62 -8.06 10.12
N THR A 361 -5.30 -6.97 9.75
CA THR A 361 -6.68 -7.00 9.24
C THR A 361 -6.66 -6.62 7.76
N PRO A 362 -7.03 -7.55 6.85
CA PRO A 362 -7.12 -7.23 5.43
C PRO A 362 -8.14 -6.14 5.11
N HIS A 363 -7.89 -5.37 4.05
CA HIS A 363 -8.80 -4.32 3.59
C HIS A 363 -8.71 -4.11 2.08
N ALA A 364 -9.69 -3.38 1.53
CA ALA A 364 -9.70 -3.04 0.11
C ALA A 364 -9.27 -1.59 -0.14
N ILE A 365 -8.63 -1.32 -1.27
CA ILE A 365 -8.53 0.02 -1.87
C ILE A 365 -9.51 0.08 -3.03
N ARG A 366 -10.56 0.91 -2.93
CA ARG A 366 -11.56 1.11 -3.98
C ARG A 366 -11.15 2.29 -4.84
N MET A 367 -10.88 2.03 -6.12
CA MET A 367 -10.55 3.08 -7.08
C MET A 367 -11.77 3.66 -7.77
N GLU A 368 -12.94 3.01 -7.69
CA GLU A 368 -14.16 3.42 -8.39
C GLU A 368 -13.87 3.65 -9.89
N ASP A 369 -14.09 4.86 -10.40
CA ASP A 369 -13.80 5.25 -11.79
C ASP A 369 -12.33 5.63 -12.04
N TYR A 370 -11.52 5.74 -10.99
CA TYR A 370 -10.12 6.16 -11.06
C TYR A 370 -9.15 5.00 -11.28
N THR A 371 -7.88 5.33 -11.46
CA THR A 371 -6.79 4.37 -11.70
C THR A 371 -5.69 4.53 -10.67
N LEU A 372 -5.30 3.43 -10.02
CA LEU A 372 -4.06 3.36 -9.26
C LEU A 372 -2.94 3.01 -10.24
N THR A 373 -1.98 3.90 -10.43
CA THR A 373 -0.89 3.73 -11.40
C THR A 373 0.44 3.55 -10.69
N ILE A 374 1.11 2.45 -10.99
CA ILE A 374 2.47 2.14 -10.56
C ILE A 374 3.41 2.51 -11.69
N HIS A 375 4.25 3.51 -11.45
CA HIS A 375 5.25 3.95 -12.41
C HIS A 375 6.55 3.23 -12.16
N HIS A 376 7.10 2.60 -13.20
CA HIS A 376 8.40 1.96 -13.16
C HIS A 376 9.49 2.89 -13.67
N SER A 377 10.73 2.61 -13.25
CA SER A 377 11.91 3.23 -13.84
C SER A 377 12.42 2.38 -15.01
N ASP A 378 13.28 2.95 -15.85
CA ASP A 378 13.91 2.22 -16.96
C ASP A 378 14.81 1.06 -16.49
N SER A 379 15.21 1.08 -15.20
CA SER A 379 16.17 0.15 -14.62
C SER A 379 15.58 -0.83 -13.61
N SER A 380 14.38 -0.57 -13.07
CA SER A 380 13.79 -1.38 -12.00
C SER A 380 12.26 -1.31 -11.94
N LEU A 381 11.65 -2.44 -11.56
CA LEU A 381 10.24 -2.49 -11.23
C LEU A 381 10.01 -1.95 -9.81
N THR A 382 9.17 -0.93 -9.73
CA THR A 382 8.53 -0.46 -8.49
C THR A 382 7.82 -1.61 -7.77
N PRO A 383 8.19 -1.90 -6.50
CA PRO A 383 7.68 -3.03 -5.76
C PRO A 383 6.23 -2.83 -5.31
N ILE A 384 5.47 -3.92 -5.31
CA ILE A 384 4.10 -3.98 -4.79
C ILE A 384 4.03 -5.16 -3.83
N ALA A 385 3.52 -4.91 -2.61
CA ALA A 385 3.31 -5.94 -1.61
C ALA A 385 1.89 -5.86 -1.04
N TYR A 386 1.34 -7.03 -0.72
CA TYR A 386 0.03 -7.19 -0.08
C TYR A 386 0.20 -7.99 1.20
N ASP A 387 -0.53 -7.58 2.25
CA ASP A 387 -0.72 -8.35 3.48
C ASP A 387 0.60 -8.79 4.11
N THR A 388 1.51 -7.83 4.33
CA THR A 388 2.91 -8.10 4.73
C THR A 388 3.06 -8.77 6.11
N GLN A 389 2.00 -8.77 6.93
CA GLN A 389 1.95 -9.41 8.26
C GLN A 389 1.12 -10.70 8.27
N LEU A 390 0.59 -11.15 7.12
CA LEU A 390 -0.28 -12.32 7.04
C LEU A 390 0.36 -13.44 6.22
N SER A 391 -0.05 -14.67 6.55
CA SER A 391 0.25 -15.83 5.71
C SER A 391 -0.53 -15.77 4.39
N ASP A 392 -0.04 -16.48 3.37
CA ASP A 392 -0.66 -16.53 2.05
C ASP A 392 -2.16 -16.91 2.11
N CYS A 393 -2.54 -17.86 2.97
CA CYS A 393 -3.94 -18.30 3.06
C CYS A 393 -4.86 -17.32 3.80
N GLN A 394 -4.31 -16.40 4.59
CA GLN A 394 -5.06 -15.34 5.27
C GLN A 394 -5.13 -14.04 4.44
N SER A 395 -4.28 -13.91 3.42
CA SER A 395 -4.25 -12.73 2.55
C SER A 395 -5.58 -12.56 1.82
N SER A 396 -6.22 -11.42 2.00
CA SER A 396 -7.49 -11.07 1.34
C SER A 396 -7.61 -9.59 0.94
N SER A 397 -6.53 -8.82 1.12
CA SER A 397 -6.49 -7.43 0.68
C SER A 397 -6.44 -7.33 -0.83
N GLU A 398 -7.16 -6.37 -1.39
CA GLU A 398 -7.16 -6.13 -2.84
C GLU A 398 -7.40 -4.66 -3.21
N VAL A 399 -6.92 -4.28 -4.38
CA VAL A 399 -7.33 -3.06 -5.08
C VAL A 399 -8.54 -3.42 -5.94
N ILE A 400 -9.69 -2.82 -5.67
CA ILE A 400 -10.91 -2.99 -6.45
C ILE A 400 -10.99 -1.86 -7.48
N GLY A 401 -11.14 -2.23 -8.76
CA GLY A 401 -11.10 -1.30 -9.89
C GLY A 401 -9.80 -1.39 -10.68
N ARG A 402 -9.36 -0.27 -11.27
CA ARG A 402 -8.23 -0.22 -12.19
C ARG A 402 -6.89 -0.09 -11.45
N LEU A 403 -5.99 -1.04 -11.70
CA LEU A 403 -4.58 -0.96 -11.34
C LEU A 403 -3.74 -1.06 -12.61
N ARG A 404 -2.88 -0.07 -12.84
CA ARG A 404 -2.06 0.10 -14.04
C ARG A 404 -0.58 0.05 -13.68
N HIS A 405 0.19 -0.71 -14.45
CA HIS A 405 1.63 -0.59 -14.54
C HIS A 405 1.98 0.28 -15.75
N GLU A 406 2.86 1.26 -15.56
CA GLU A 406 3.31 2.22 -16.58
C GLU A 406 4.85 2.32 -16.59
N GLY A 407 5.44 2.63 -17.74
CA GLY A 407 6.89 2.67 -17.91
C GLY A 407 7.53 1.28 -18.07
N LEU A 408 6.76 0.33 -18.62
CA LEU A 408 7.23 -1.03 -18.85
C LEU A 408 8.22 -1.08 -20.03
N HIS A 409 9.40 -1.63 -19.80
CA HIS A 409 10.42 -1.87 -20.82
C HIS A 409 10.88 -3.33 -20.76
N SER A 410 11.31 -3.87 -21.91
CA SER A 410 11.76 -5.27 -22.01
C SER A 410 12.91 -5.60 -21.06
N THR A 411 13.81 -4.64 -20.81
CA THR A 411 14.93 -4.73 -19.86
C THR A 411 14.50 -4.80 -18.41
N THR A 412 13.37 -4.18 -18.06
CA THR A 412 12.91 -4.05 -16.66
C THR A 412 12.04 -5.22 -16.23
N VAL A 413 11.22 -5.73 -17.14
CA VAL A 413 10.15 -6.68 -16.79
C VAL A 413 10.66 -8.12 -16.74
N GLY A 414 11.54 -8.52 -17.65
CA GLY A 414 12.16 -9.85 -17.67
C GLY A 414 11.19 -11.00 -17.32
N THR A 415 11.62 -11.93 -16.47
CA THR A 415 10.80 -13.02 -15.90
C THR A 415 10.16 -12.65 -14.55
N GLN A 416 10.21 -11.37 -14.15
CA GLN A 416 9.68 -10.92 -12.87
C GLN A 416 8.14 -10.83 -12.92
N PRO A 417 7.42 -11.22 -11.86
CA PRO A 417 5.97 -11.08 -11.81
C PRO A 417 5.56 -9.62 -11.60
N LEU A 418 4.72 -9.10 -12.50
CA LEU A 418 3.92 -7.91 -12.24
C LEU A 418 2.74 -8.31 -11.35
N VAL A 419 2.71 -7.79 -10.12
CA VAL A 419 1.62 -8.01 -9.16
C VAL A 419 0.55 -6.96 -9.35
N PHE A 420 -0.69 -7.40 -9.58
CA PHE A 420 -1.82 -6.52 -9.79
C PHE A 420 -2.70 -6.43 -8.54
N ASN A 421 -4.02 -6.52 -8.70
CA ASN A 421 -5.03 -6.11 -7.73
C ASN A 421 -4.99 -6.87 -6.41
N ASN A 422 -4.32 -8.01 -6.33
CA ASN A 422 -4.04 -8.70 -5.08
C ASN A 422 -2.73 -9.49 -5.22
N ARG A 423 -2.25 -10.01 -4.09
CA ARG A 423 -1.00 -10.78 -3.99
C ARG A 423 -0.84 -11.88 -5.03
N PHE A 424 -1.94 -12.51 -5.44
CA PHE A 424 -1.92 -13.70 -6.31
C PHE A 424 -2.33 -13.40 -7.76
N THR A 425 -2.77 -12.18 -8.08
CA THR A 425 -3.08 -11.81 -9.47
C THR A 425 -1.83 -11.26 -10.11
N THR A 426 -1.22 -12.02 -11.02
CA THR A 426 0.08 -11.68 -11.59
C THR A 426 0.17 -11.92 -13.09
N LEU A 427 1.06 -11.20 -13.75
CA LEU A 427 1.44 -11.41 -15.14
C LEU A 427 2.97 -11.52 -15.22
N VAL A 428 3.47 -12.59 -15.82
CA VAL A 428 4.91 -12.82 -16.06
C VAL A 428 5.12 -12.99 -17.55
N PHE A 429 5.93 -12.13 -18.16
CA PHE A 429 6.21 -12.21 -19.59
C PHE A 429 7.23 -13.30 -19.88
N SER A 430 6.99 -14.03 -20.97
CA SER A 430 7.92 -15.00 -21.54
C SER A 430 8.53 -14.52 -22.87
N ASP A 431 7.85 -13.62 -23.56
CA ASP A 431 8.36 -12.91 -24.74
C ASP A 431 8.10 -11.41 -24.57
N THR A 432 9.18 -10.62 -24.63
CA THR A 432 9.18 -9.17 -24.41
C THR A 432 9.42 -8.38 -25.70
N SER A 433 9.45 -9.04 -26.87
CA SER A 433 9.76 -8.40 -28.16
C SER A 433 8.76 -7.31 -28.57
N GLY A 434 7.50 -7.40 -28.12
CA GLY A 434 6.47 -6.38 -28.27
C GLY A 434 5.82 -5.96 -26.94
N MET A 435 6.65 -5.67 -25.93
CA MET A 435 6.21 -5.20 -24.60
C MET A 435 5.35 -3.93 -24.71
N PRO A 436 4.15 -3.89 -24.10
CA PRO A 436 3.32 -2.68 -24.08
C PRO A 436 3.91 -1.63 -23.15
N SER A 437 3.64 -0.34 -23.41
CA SER A 437 4.11 0.76 -22.55
C SER A 437 3.39 0.80 -21.20
N SER A 438 2.18 0.23 -21.14
CA SER A 438 1.39 0.06 -19.93
C SER A 438 0.49 -1.17 -20.00
N ILE A 439 0.22 -1.79 -18.86
CA ILE A 439 -0.82 -2.80 -18.69
C ILE A 439 -1.71 -2.40 -17.52
N THR A 440 -3.02 -2.49 -17.71
CA THR A 440 -4.04 -2.25 -16.69
C THR A 440 -4.86 -3.51 -16.50
N LEU A 441 -5.07 -3.92 -15.24
CA LEU A 441 -6.14 -4.84 -14.88
C LEU A 441 -7.21 -4.08 -14.12
N SER A 442 -8.44 -4.16 -14.62
CA SER A 442 -9.64 -3.70 -13.92
C SER A 442 -10.32 -4.90 -13.30
N VAL A 443 -10.26 -5.00 -11.97
CA VAL A 443 -10.78 -6.16 -11.25
C VAL A 443 -11.94 -5.76 -10.35
N LEU A 444 -13.10 -6.32 -10.63
CA LEU A 444 -14.34 -6.09 -9.89
C LEU A 444 -14.83 -7.42 -9.28
N PRO A 445 -14.73 -7.60 -7.96
CA PRO A 445 -15.22 -8.79 -7.28
C PRO A 445 -16.74 -8.89 -7.38
N SER A 446 -17.27 -10.12 -7.27
CA SER A 446 -18.71 -10.41 -7.30
C SER A 446 -19.47 -9.80 -8.50
N THR A 447 -18.75 -9.53 -9.59
CA THR A 447 -19.27 -8.90 -10.81
C THR A 447 -19.17 -9.89 -11.96
N ALA A 448 -20.24 -10.02 -12.73
CA ALA A 448 -20.29 -10.94 -13.86
C ALA A 448 -19.33 -10.46 -14.98
N PRO A 449 -18.39 -11.31 -15.44
CA PRO A 449 -17.65 -11.06 -16.69
C PRO A 449 -18.59 -11.13 -17.91
N ASN A 450 -18.10 -10.71 -19.08
CA ASN A 450 -18.82 -10.89 -20.34
C ASN A 450 -19.10 -12.38 -20.59
N SER A 451 -20.27 -12.69 -21.14
CA SER A 451 -20.72 -14.07 -21.41
C SER A 451 -20.76 -15.00 -20.18
N TYR A 452 -20.94 -14.44 -18.98
CA TYR A 452 -21.03 -15.17 -17.73
C TYR A 452 -22.19 -16.17 -17.69
N ASN A 453 -21.89 -17.37 -17.20
CA ASN A 453 -22.85 -18.43 -16.92
C ASN A 453 -22.63 -18.96 -15.48
N ALA A 454 -23.57 -18.66 -14.58
CA ALA A 454 -23.44 -18.95 -13.14
C ALA A 454 -23.10 -20.42 -12.79
N PRO A 455 -23.76 -21.43 -13.39
CA PRO A 455 -23.40 -22.83 -13.22
C PRO A 455 -21.95 -23.21 -13.52
N THR A 456 -21.24 -22.47 -14.38
CA THR A 456 -19.92 -22.88 -14.88
C THR A 456 -18.81 -21.88 -14.63
N ASP A 457 -19.12 -20.64 -14.27
CA ASP A 457 -18.17 -19.54 -14.30
C ASP A 457 -17.97 -18.91 -12.91
N VAL A 458 -16.75 -18.41 -12.67
CA VAL A 458 -16.47 -17.60 -11.47
C VAL A 458 -17.03 -16.20 -11.66
N ARG A 459 -17.75 -15.68 -10.67
CA ARG A 459 -18.37 -14.35 -10.69
C ARG A 459 -17.37 -13.25 -10.32
N ARG A 460 -16.31 -13.10 -11.13
CA ARG A 460 -15.30 -12.05 -10.99
C ARG A 460 -14.98 -11.46 -12.35
N LYS A 461 -15.11 -10.14 -12.49
CA LYS A 461 -14.79 -9.45 -13.74
C LYS A 461 -13.35 -8.95 -13.68
N ILE A 462 -12.50 -9.51 -14.55
CA ILE A 462 -11.11 -9.11 -14.74
C ILE A 462 -10.98 -8.62 -16.18
N THR A 463 -10.96 -7.31 -16.40
CA THR A 463 -10.78 -6.74 -17.73
C THR A 463 -9.32 -6.33 -17.89
N ILE A 464 -8.69 -6.77 -18.98
CA ILE A 464 -7.32 -6.34 -19.30
C ILE A 464 -7.36 -5.13 -20.24
N GLY A 465 -6.42 -4.21 -20.05
CA GLY A 465 -6.12 -3.12 -20.96
C GLY A 465 -4.61 -3.06 -21.21
N TYR A 466 -4.14 -2.80 -22.42
CA TYR A 466 -2.71 -2.54 -22.66
C TYR A 466 -2.48 -1.46 -23.70
N GLY A 467 -1.68 -0.45 -23.33
CA GLY A 467 -1.32 0.65 -24.21
C GLY A 467 -0.20 0.24 -25.17
N THR A 468 -0.33 0.64 -26.44
CA THR A 468 0.72 0.44 -27.45
C THR A 468 1.31 1.78 -27.85
N SER A 469 2.64 1.88 -27.86
CA SER A 469 3.36 3.06 -28.38
C SER A 469 3.61 2.98 -29.89
N SER A 470 3.59 1.78 -30.48
CA SER A 470 3.80 1.55 -31.91
C SER A 470 3.27 0.18 -32.36
N GLY A 471 2.07 0.14 -32.95
CA GLY A 471 1.45 -1.10 -33.46
C GLY A 471 0.90 -2.04 -32.38
N PRO A 472 0.19 -3.12 -32.76
CA PRO A 472 -0.40 -4.04 -31.77
C PRO A 472 0.69 -4.69 -30.92
N ALA A 473 0.56 -4.60 -29.59
CA ALA A 473 1.50 -5.23 -28.66
C ALA A 473 1.58 -6.71 -28.98
N ALA A 474 2.78 -7.26 -29.08
CA ALA A 474 3.04 -8.67 -29.33
C ALA A 474 3.76 -9.21 -28.10
N TRP A 475 2.99 -9.66 -27.11
CA TRP A 475 3.54 -10.25 -25.90
C TRP A 475 2.95 -11.64 -25.69
N VAL A 476 3.76 -12.49 -25.06
CA VAL A 476 3.33 -13.79 -24.54
C VAL A 476 3.63 -13.79 -23.05
N ALA A 477 2.63 -14.16 -22.26
CA ALA A 477 2.73 -14.16 -20.82
C ALA A 477 2.09 -15.39 -20.18
N ARG A 478 2.48 -15.60 -18.93
CA ARG A 478 1.80 -16.44 -17.98
C ARG A 478 0.94 -15.55 -17.10
N VAL A 479 -0.36 -15.84 -17.04
CA VAL A 479 -1.33 -15.04 -16.29
C VAL A 479 -1.86 -15.88 -15.15
N ARG A 480 -1.70 -15.37 -13.93
CA ARG A 480 -2.33 -15.90 -12.72
C ARG A 480 -3.50 -15.01 -12.35
N ALA A 481 -4.70 -15.58 -12.34
CA ALA A 481 -5.92 -14.91 -11.94
C ALA A 481 -6.38 -15.46 -10.58
N ALA A 482 -6.44 -14.59 -9.58
CA ALA A 482 -6.95 -14.93 -8.26
C ALA A 482 -8.41 -14.51 -8.10
N PHE A 483 -9.16 -15.31 -7.36
CA PHE A 483 -10.57 -15.11 -7.05
C PHE A 483 -10.88 -15.62 -5.65
N ARG A 484 -11.94 -15.11 -5.02
CA ARG A 484 -12.39 -15.53 -3.70
C ARG A 484 -13.28 -16.76 -3.81
N LEU A 485 -13.28 -17.60 -2.77
CA LEU A 485 -14.07 -18.83 -2.78
C LEU A 485 -15.58 -18.56 -2.97
N ASP A 486 -16.12 -17.49 -2.40
CA ASP A 486 -17.52 -17.10 -2.53
C ASP A 486 -17.91 -16.75 -3.98
N GLU A 487 -16.98 -16.26 -4.79
CA GLU A 487 -17.18 -15.96 -6.21
C GLU A 487 -17.34 -17.22 -7.07
N ALA A 488 -16.98 -18.40 -6.55
CA ALA A 488 -17.09 -19.69 -7.22
C ALA A 488 -18.18 -20.61 -6.64
N ARG A 489 -18.96 -20.16 -5.63
CA ARG A 489 -19.98 -21.00 -4.96
C ARG A 489 -21.17 -21.39 -5.84
N GLN A 490 -21.37 -20.70 -6.96
CA GLN A 490 -22.48 -20.96 -7.89
C GLN A 490 -22.18 -22.08 -8.90
N LEU A 491 -20.93 -22.57 -8.93
CA LEU A 491 -20.56 -23.71 -9.76
C LEU A 491 -21.39 -24.93 -9.38
N SER A 492 -21.99 -25.59 -10.37
CA SER A 492 -22.92 -26.71 -10.15
C SER A 492 -22.84 -27.77 -11.25
N GLY A 493 -23.46 -28.92 -11.02
CA GLY A 493 -23.40 -30.07 -11.92
C GLY A 493 -21.99 -30.68 -11.95
N LEU A 494 -21.40 -30.76 -13.14
CA LEU A 494 -20.05 -31.29 -13.35
C LEU A 494 -18.95 -30.22 -13.18
N ALA A 495 -19.33 -28.94 -13.11
CA ALA A 495 -18.39 -27.84 -12.92
C ALA A 495 -17.76 -27.90 -11.53
N SER A 496 -16.44 -27.97 -11.46
CA SER A 496 -15.70 -27.85 -10.21
C SER A 496 -14.55 -26.86 -10.36
N ILE A 497 -14.11 -26.29 -9.24
CA ILE A 497 -12.95 -25.39 -9.21
C ILE A 497 -11.68 -26.04 -9.80
N ARG A 498 -11.58 -27.38 -9.78
CA ARG A 498 -10.48 -28.14 -10.38
C ARG A 498 -10.49 -28.07 -11.92
N GLY A 499 -11.65 -27.90 -12.53
CA GLY A 499 -11.83 -27.81 -13.98
C GLY A 499 -11.82 -26.40 -14.54
N LEU A 500 -11.55 -25.38 -13.73
CA LEU A 500 -11.44 -24.01 -14.21
C LEU A 500 -10.35 -23.91 -15.28
N ARG A 501 -10.66 -23.17 -16.34
CA ARG A 501 -9.78 -22.80 -17.45
C ARG A 501 -10.00 -21.32 -17.78
N THR A 502 -9.07 -20.72 -18.50
CA THR A 502 -9.12 -19.31 -18.89
C THR A 502 -9.70 -19.15 -20.28
N TYR A 503 -10.57 -18.15 -20.44
CA TYR A 503 -11.19 -17.78 -21.70
C TYR A 503 -11.06 -16.28 -21.90
N ASN A 504 -10.87 -15.87 -23.15
CA ASN A 504 -11.03 -14.49 -23.58
C ASN A 504 -12.52 -14.29 -23.86
N ALA A 505 -13.15 -13.32 -23.18
CA ALA A 505 -14.56 -13.01 -23.32
C ALA A 505 -14.75 -11.54 -23.75
N PRO A 506 -14.73 -11.26 -25.06
CA PRO A 506 -15.03 -9.93 -25.59
C PRO A 506 -16.52 -9.59 -25.39
N ARG A 507 -16.88 -8.31 -25.48
CA ARG A 507 -18.28 -7.88 -25.25
C ARG A 507 -19.29 -8.46 -26.24
N SER A 508 -18.90 -8.69 -27.49
CA SER A 508 -19.82 -9.00 -28.60
C SER A 508 -19.53 -10.32 -29.32
N SER A 509 -18.68 -11.19 -28.76
CA SER A 509 -18.36 -12.48 -29.38
C SER A 509 -18.34 -13.61 -28.35
N LEU A 510 -18.42 -14.85 -28.84
CA LEU A 510 -18.38 -16.04 -28.00
C LEU A 510 -17.01 -16.17 -27.33
N PRO A 511 -16.95 -16.55 -26.05
CA PRO A 511 -15.68 -16.76 -25.38
C PRO A 511 -14.85 -17.85 -26.06
N ASN A 512 -13.60 -17.53 -26.35
CA ASN A 512 -12.62 -18.48 -26.87
C ASN A 512 -11.67 -18.90 -25.74
N ARG A 513 -11.32 -20.17 -25.70
CA ARG A 513 -10.37 -20.69 -24.71
C ARG A 513 -8.99 -20.12 -25.00
N ILE A 514 -8.29 -19.69 -23.96
CA ILE A 514 -6.94 -19.12 -24.06
C ILE A 514 -5.99 -19.79 -23.09
N GLY A 515 -4.70 -19.71 -23.39
CA GLY A 515 -3.65 -20.29 -22.57
C GLY A 515 -3.60 -21.82 -22.64
N THR A 516 -2.43 -22.32 -22.26
CA THR A 516 -2.08 -23.74 -22.20
C THR A 516 -1.46 -24.02 -20.84
N ALA A 517 -1.38 -25.30 -20.43
CA ALA A 517 -0.71 -25.71 -19.19
C ALA A 517 -1.17 -24.97 -17.92
N TYR A 518 -2.09 -25.58 -17.17
CA TYR A 518 -2.69 -24.92 -16.02
C TYR A 518 -2.10 -25.38 -14.68
N THR A 519 -1.71 -24.43 -13.84
CA THR A 519 -1.42 -24.69 -12.41
C THR A 519 -2.46 -23.98 -11.55
N ARG A 520 -2.81 -24.57 -10.41
CA ARG A 520 -3.90 -24.07 -9.56
C ARG A 520 -3.54 -24.22 -8.09
N SER A 521 -3.95 -23.26 -7.27
CA SER A 521 -4.05 -23.45 -5.82
C SER A 521 -5.51 -23.30 -5.43
N LEU A 522 -6.08 -24.39 -4.91
CA LEU A 522 -7.52 -24.54 -4.67
C LEU A 522 -7.79 -25.00 -3.23
N ASP A 523 -6.89 -24.67 -2.30
CA ASP A 523 -7.13 -24.91 -0.87
C ASP A 523 -8.27 -23.99 -0.42
N THR A 524 -9.43 -24.58 -0.16
CA THR A 524 -10.66 -23.87 0.21
C THR A 524 -10.59 -23.26 1.61
N ASN A 525 -9.53 -23.52 2.38
CA ASN A 525 -9.26 -22.81 3.64
C ASN A 525 -8.60 -21.45 3.43
N CYS A 526 -8.11 -21.16 2.22
CA CYS A 526 -7.46 -19.91 1.87
C CYS A 526 -8.49 -18.89 1.36
N GLN A 527 -8.28 -17.60 1.68
CA GLN A 527 -9.21 -16.53 1.30
C GLN A 527 -9.22 -16.28 -0.22
N PHE A 528 -8.06 -16.38 -0.86
CA PHE A 528 -7.91 -16.36 -2.31
C PHE A 528 -7.52 -17.75 -2.84
N LEU A 529 -8.19 -18.16 -3.91
CA LEU A 529 -7.81 -19.26 -4.78
C LEU A 529 -7.27 -18.66 -6.07
N TRP A 530 -6.49 -19.43 -6.83
CA TRP A 530 -5.98 -18.93 -8.11
C TRP A 530 -5.77 -20.03 -9.15
N ILE A 531 -5.83 -19.60 -10.40
CA ILE A 531 -5.47 -20.38 -11.58
C ILE A 531 -4.42 -19.61 -12.38
N GLU A 532 -3.40 -20.31 -12.82
CA GLU A 532 -2.34 -19.79 -13.66
C GLU A 532 -2.32 -20.54 -14.99
N ALA A 533 -2.42 -19.79 -16.08
CA ALA A 533 -2.37 -20.28 -17.45
C ALA A 533 -1.11 -19.74 -18.14
N ARG A 534 -0.46 -20.56 -18.97
CA ARG A 534 0.76 -20.21 -19.70
C ARG A 534 0.47 -19.92 -21.17
N SER A 535 1.42 -19.25 -21.83
CA SER A 535 1.38 -18.99 -23.27
C SER A 535 0.14 -18.22 -23.72
N ILE A 536 -0.32 -17.27 -22.91
CA ILE A 536 -1.37 -16.34 -23.31
C ILE A 536 -0.71 -15.25 -24.14
N ALA A 537 -1.17 -15.12 -25.38
CA ALA A 537 -0.73 -14.07 -26.30
C ALA A 537 -1.69 -12.87 -26.27
N SER A 538 -1.22 -11.71 -26.68
CA SER A 538 -2.01 -10.47 -26.86
C SER A 538 -2.89 -10.44 -28.11
N SER A 539 -2.81 -11.46 -28.97
CA SER A 539 -3.50 -11.49 -30.26
C SER A 539 -3.74 -12.92 -30.77
N GLY A 540 -4.49 -13.02 -31.87
CA GLY A 540 -4.85 -14.28 -32.52
C GLY A 540 -6.08 -14.98 -31.91
N ALA A 541 -6.47 -16.11 -32.50
CA ALA A 541 -7.68 -16.85 -32.13
C ALA A 541 -7.67 -17.39 -30.68
N ASN A 542 -6.50 -17.47 -30.04
CA ASN A 542 -6.30 -17.92 -28.67
C ASN A 542 -5.66 -16.84 -27.78
N GLY A 543 -5.74 -15.57 -28.21
CA GLY A 543 -5.19 -14.43 -27.48
C GLY A 543 -6.19 -13.80 -26.51
N LEU A 544 -5.65 -13.13 -25.49
CA LEU A 544 -6.40 -12.24 -24.59
C LEU A 544 -6.40 -10.83 -25.19
N LEU A 545 -7.53 -10.41 -25.75
CA LEU A 545 -7.65 -9.17 -26.52
C LEU A 545 -7.81 -7.95 -25.59
N ASP A 546 -7.30 -6.81 -26.03
CA ASP A 546 -7.43 -5.53 -25.33
C ASP A 546 -8.91 -5.20 -25.06
N GLY A 547 -9.21 -4.79 -23.83
CA GLY A 547 -10.57 -4.48 -23.37
C GLY A 547 -11.49 -5.70 -23.15
N SER A 548 -10.99 -6.93 -23.31
CA SER A 548 -11.77 -8.15 -23.06
C SER A 548 -11.67 -8.62 -21.62
N ASP A 549 -12.67 -9.38 -21.18
CA ASP A 549 -12.67 -9.98 -19.86
C ASP A 549 -11.93 -11.32 -19.88
N LEU A 550 -11.08 -11.54 -18.89
CA LEU A 550 -10.52 -12.86 -18.56
C LEU A 550 -11.57 -13.65 -17.79
N LEU A 551 -12.23 -14.57 -18.48
CA LEU A 551 -13.28 -15.42 -17.94
C LEU A 551 -12.68 -16.72 -17.38
N LEU A 552 -13.04 -17.06 -16.14
CA LEU A 552 -12.69 -18.33 -15.52
C LEU A 552 -13.90 -19.27 -15.57
N ARG A 553 -13.78 -20.35 -16.35
CA ARG A 553 -14.90 -21.25 -16.67
C ARG A 553 -14.51 -22.72 -16.46
N ALA A 554 -15.37 -23.44 -15.75
CA ALA A 554 -15.33 -24.87 -15.50
C ALA A 554 -16.45 -25.57 -16.30
N ALA A 555 -16.29 -25.59 -17.62
CA ALA A 555 -17.22 -26.23 -18.54
C ALA A 555 -16.50 -27.32 -19.36
N PRO A 556 -17.26 -28.27 -19.96
CA PRO A 556 -16.74 -29.21 -20.95
C PRO A 556 -15.83 -28.52 -21.97
N SER A 557 -14.62 -29.04 -22.13
CA SER A 557 -13.65 -28.56 -23.10
C SER A 557 -13.09 -29.71 -23.93
N ARG A 558 -12.52 -29.37 -25.08
CA ARG A 558 -11.75 -30.32 -25.89
C ARG A 558 -10.31 -30.33 -25.39
N VAL A 559 -9.83 -31.50 -24.97
CA VAL A 559 -8.45 -31.74 -24.51
C VAL A 559 -7.76 -32.63 -25.53
N ILE A 560 -6.58 -32.24 -26.00
CA ILE A 560 -5.91 -32.92 -27.12
C ILE A 560 -4.61 -33.56 -26.61
N SER A 561 -4.35 -34.81 -27.01
CA SER A 561 -3.05 -35.47 -26.74
C SER A 561 -1.95 -34.82 -27.58
N VAL A 562 -0.82 -34.46 -26.96
CA VAL A 562 0.33 -33.80 -27.63
C VAL A 562 1.55 -34.70 -27.77
N ARG A 563 1.53 -35.87 -27.13
CA ARG A 563 2.58 -36.88 -27.24
C ARG A 563 2.05 -38.25 -26.85
N ASP A 564 2.84 -39.28 -27.14
CA ASP A 564 2.62 -40.63 -26.65
C ASP A 564 2.77 -40.67 -25.12
N GLY A 565 1.72 -41.05 -24.39
CA GLY A 565 1.70 -40.91 -22.94
C GLY A 565 0.57 -41.64 -22.21
N ARG A 566 0.73 -41.83 -20.89
CA ARG A 566 -0.36 -42.36 -20.05
C ARG A 566 -1.50 -41.34 -19.94
N TRP A 567 -2.74 -41.79 -19.85
CA TRP A 567 -3.91 -40.92 -19.66
C TRP A 567 -3.79 -40.03 -18.42
N SER A 568 -3.33 -40.58 -17.31
CA SER A 568 -3.11 -39.82 -16.08
C SER A 568 -1.91 -38.88 -16.12
N ASN A 569 -1.01 -39.02 -17.11
CA ASN A 569 0.17 -38.19 -17.20
C ASN A 569 -0.19 -36.80 -17.74
N PRO A 570 -0.01 -35.73 -16.94
CA PRO A 570 -0.23 -34.35 -17.39
C PRO A 570 0.47 -34.06 -18.72
N GLN A 571 1.69 -34.58 -18.89
CA GLN A 571 2.52 -34.35 -20.06
C GLN A 571 1.91 -34.88 -21.38
N THR A 572 1.02 -35.87 -21.31
CA THR A 572 0.31 -36.43 -22.48
C THR A 572 -0.62 -35.41 -23.12
N TRP A 573 -1.15 -34.47 -22.33
CA TRP A 573 -2.24 -33.58 -22.74
C TRP A 573 -1.78 -32.14 -22.91
N MET A 574 -2.37 -31.45 -23.89
CA MET A 574 -2.12 -30.02 -24.14
C MET A 574 -2.39 -29.14 -22.91
N ASP A 575 -3.34 -29.55 -22.07
CA ASP A 575 -3.74 -28.84 -20.86
C ASP A 575 -2.73 -28.99 -19.72
N GLN A 576 -1.77 -29.90 -19.87
CA GLN A 576 -0.94 -30.42 -18.77
C GLN A 576 -1.77 -30.90 -17.58
N SER A 577 -2.88 -31.57 -17.88
CA SER A 577 -3.75 -32.19 -16.90
C SER A 577 -4.50 -33.34 -17.53
N GLU A 578 -4.82 -34.36 -16.74
CA GLU A 578 -5.75 -35.42 -17.13
C GLU A 578 -7.09 -34.81 -17.61
N PRO A 579 -7.68 -35.29 -18.72
CA PRO A 579 -9.01 -34.89 -19.14
C PRO A 579 -10.02 -35.20 -18.04
N LEU A 580 -11.00 -34.32 -17.88
CA LEU A 580 -12.01 -34.48 -16.84
C LEU A 580 -13.18 -35.33 -17.34
N PRO A 581 -13.98 -35.93 -16.44
CA PRO A 581 -15.10 -36.80 -16.78
C PRO A 581 -16.16 -36.21 -17.72
N TYR A 582 -16.15 -34.89 -17.90
CA TYR A 582 -17.07 -34.13 -18.72
C TYR A 582 -16.43 -33.47 -19.95
N ASP A 583 -15.12 -33.68 -20.15
CA ASP A 583 -14.41 -33.17 -21.32
C ASP A 583 -14.62 -34.06 -22.55
N THR A 584 -14.21 -33.53 -23.71
CA THR A 584 -13.98 -34.32 -24.92
C THR A 584 -12.47 -34.52 -25.09
N ALA A 585 -11.98 -35.74 -24.97
CA ALA A 585 -10.58 -36.07 -25.24
C ALA A 585 -10.38 -36.41 -26.73
N LEU A 586 -9.51 -35.69 -27.41
CA LEU A 586 -9.04 -36.02 -28.77
C LEU A 586 -7.67 -36.68 -28.68
N VAL A 587 -7.62 -37.93 -29.10
CA VAL A 587 -6.44 -38.79 -29.11
C VAL A 587 -5.88 -38.80 -30.53
N LEU A 588 -4.70 -38.18 -30.69
CA LEU A 588 -3.90 -38.08 -31.93
C LEU A 588 -2.57 -38.83 -31.82
N HIS A 589 -2.28 -39.37 -30.63
CA HIS A 589 -1.07 -40.09 -30.25
C HIS A 589 -1.48 -41.41 -29.58
N ASN A 590 -0.53 -42.28 -29.28
CA ASN A 590 -0.83 -43.45 -28.46
C ASN A 590 -1.03 -43.01 -27.00
N VAL A 591 -2.19 -43.32 -26.46
CA VAL A 591 -2.57 -43.00 -25.08
C VAL A 591 -2.87 -44.30 -24.34
N TRP A 592 -2.12 -44.53 -23.26
CA TRP A 592 -2.22 -45.75 -22.46
C TRP A 592 -3.05 -45.51 -21.21
N VAL A 593 -3.88 -46.47 -20.85
CA VAL A 593 -4.80 -46.38 -19.72
C VAL A 593 -4.63 -47.60 -18.83
N GLY A 594 -4.51 -47.37 -17.52
CA GLY A 594 -4.61 -48.43 -16.50
C GLY A 594 -3.33 -49.22 -16.23
N PHE A 595 -2.18 -48.78 -16.76
CA PHE A 595 -0.89 -49.38 -16.45
C PHE A 595 0.25 -48.35 -16.49
N THR A 596 1.32 -48.64 -15.76
CA THR A 596 2.51 -47.80 -15.65
C THR A 596 3.44 -48.09 -16.80
N ARG A 597 4.01 -47.05 -17.42
CA ARG A 597 5.04 -47.22 -18.47
C ARG A 597 6.43 -47.05 -17.84
N PRO A 598 7.19 -48.12 -17.56
CA PRO A 598 8.45 -47.99 -16.83
C PRO A 598 9.50 -47.21 -17.63
N ALA A 599 10.19 -46.27 -16.99
CA ALA A 599 11.28 -45.51 -17.62
C ALA A 599 12.41 -46.42 -18.13
N ALA A 600 12.61 -47.58 -17.48
CA ALA A 600 13.60 -48.59 -17.87
C ALA A 600 13.41 -49.13 -19.31
N ASN A 601 12.19 -49.03 -19.86
CA ASN A 601 11.88 -49.46 -21.23
C ASN A 601 11.88 -48.27 -22.23
N GLY A 602 12.39 -47.09 -21.83
CA GLY A 602 12.44 -45.90 -22.70
C GLY A 602 11.13 -45.09 -22.75
N TRP A 603 10.21 -45.30 -21.80
CA TRP A 603 8.95 -44.56 -21.67
C TRP A 603 9.04 -43.37 -20.69
N ASP A 604 7.92 -42.68 -20.45
CA ASP A 604 7.83 -41.53 -19.53
C ASP A 604 7.99 -41.85 -18.04
N GLY A 605 7.94 -43.13 -17.62
CA GLY A 605 8.09 -43.51 -16.21
C GLY A 605 6.93 -43.09 -15.30
N TYR A 606 5.82 -42.62 -15.87
CA TYR A 606 4.76 -41.97 -15.08
C TYR A 606 3.84 -43.02 -14.42
N SER A 607 3.92 -43.11 -13.09
CA SER A 607 3.26 -44.15 -12.28
C SER A 607 2.00 -43.68 -11.54
N VAL A 608 1.65 -42.40 -11.59
CA VAL A 608 0.44 -41.91 -10.88
C VAL A 608 -0.81 -42.47 -11.56
N PRO A 609 -1.73 -43.11 -10.80
CA PRO A 609 -3.00 -43.58 -11.33
C PRO A 609 -3.89 -42.47 -11.91
N GLU A 610 -4.78 -42.85 -12.81
CA GLU A 610 -5.86 -42.00 -13.31
C GLU A 610 -6.70 -41.47 -12.15
N ALA A 611 -6.94 -40.15 -12.12
CA ALA A 611 -7.72 -39.48 -11.08
C ALA A 611 -9.21 -39.81 -11.20
N TYR A 612 -9.66 -40.18 -12.41
CA TYR A 612 -11.05 -40.54 -12.69
C TYR A 612 -11.14 -41.93 -13.37
N PRO A 613 -10.71 -43.00 -12.69
CA PRO A 613 -10.57 -44.32 -13.30
C PRO A 613 -11.92 -44.93 -13.71
N LEU A 614 -13.03 -44.43 -13.14
CA LEU A 614 -14.40 -44.89 -13.41
C LEU A 614 -15.16 -43.99 -14.41
N ALA A 615 -14.60 -42.82 -14.77
CA ALA A 615 -15.29 -41.82 -15.58
C ALA A 615 -14.27 -40.93 -16.30
N MET A 616 -13.56 -41.47 -17.29
CA MET A 616 -12.41 -40.80 -17.91
C MET A 616 -12.76 -39.45 -18.56
N ALA A 617 -13.47 -39.47 -19.68
CA ALA A 617 -13.99 -38.29 -20.38
C ALA A 617 -15.40 -38.58 -20.88
N ALA A 618 -16.24 -37.56 -21.03
CA ALA A 618 -17.61 -37.74 -21.55
C ALA A 618 -17.61 -38.11 -23.03
N ARG A 619 -16.58 -37.70 -23.77
CA ARG A 619 -16.40 -38.11 -25.15
C ARG A 619 -14.93 -38.36 -25.44
N VAL A 620 -14.60 -39.48 -26.07
CA VAL A 620 -13.25 -39.78 -26.53
C VAL A 620 -13.28 -39.96 -28.04
N ILE A 621 -12.43 -39.22 -28.74
CA ILE A 621 -12.28 -39.30 -30.19
C ILE A 621 -10.87 -39.78 -30.47
N VAL A 622 -10.72 -40.98 -30.99
CA VAL A 622 -9.44 -41.51 -31.49
C VAL A 622 -9.40 -41.25 -32.98
N ASP A 623 -8.56 -40.31 -33.40
CA ASP A 623 -8.42 -39.93 -34.81
C ASP A 623 -7.06 -40.39 -35.33
N HIS A 624 -7.10 -41.48 -36.10
CA HIS A 624 -5.93 -42.08 -36.73
C HIS A 624 -5.97 -41.92 -38.27
N SER A 625 -6.74 -40.95 -38.77
CA SER A 625 -6.84 -40.66 -40.20
C SER A 625 -5.53 -40.18 -40.83
N THR A 626 -4.66 -39.55 -40.02
CA THR A 626 -3.40 -38.94 -40.46
C THR A 626 -2.19 -39.31 -39.58
N SER A 627 -2.38 -40.11 -38.53
CA SER A 627 -1.34 -40.52 -37.59
C SER A 627 -1.57 -41.93 -37.05
N THR A 628 -0.56 -42.51 -36.39
CA THR A 628 -0.69 -43.74 -35.61
C THR A 628 -1.22 -43.40 -34.21
N ALA A 629 -2.50 -43.04 -34.12
CA ALA A 629 -3.16 -42.74 -32.86
C ALA A 629 -3.93 -43.96 -32.34
N ALA A 630 -3.72 -44.32 -31.08
CA ALA A 630 -4.46 -45.38 -30.43
C ALA A 630 -4.81 -45.06 -28.98
N LEU A 631 -5.97 -45.56 -28.55
CA LEU A 631 -6.31 -45.67 -27.13
C LEU A 631 -6.10 -47.12 -26.70
N ILE A 632 -5.18 -47.33 -25.75
CA ILE A 632 -4.66 -48.65 -25.40
C ILE A 632 -4.95 -48.96 -23.93
N PHE A 633 -5.65 -50.06 -23.68
CA PHE A 633 -5.97 -50.55 -22.34
C PHE A 633 -5.14 -51.80 -22.02
N GLY A 634 -4.54 -51.83 -20.82
CA GLY A 634 -3.79 -52.96 -20.28
C GLY A 634 -3.77 -52.96 -18.75
N THR A 635 -3.07 -53.91 -18.13
CA THR A 635 -2.92 -54.02 -16.66
C THR A 635 -1.46 -54.29 -16.27
N ASP A 636 -0.95 -53.63 -15.24
CA ASP A 636 0.39 -53.92 -14.71
C ASP A 636 0.45 -55.29 -14.02
N SER A 637 1.38 -56.17 -14.44
CA SER A 637 1.72 -57.40 -13.73
C SER A 637 2.89 -57.26 -12.74
N THR A 638 3.57 -56.10 -12.66
CA THR A 638 4.92 -56.01 -12.04
C THR A 638 5.19 -54.82 -11.08
N ALA A 639 4.19 -54.15 -10.51
CA ALA A 639 4.42 -53.15 -9.45
C ALA A 639 3.68 -53.49 -8.15
N PRO A 640 4.36 -53.90 -7.07
CA PRO A 640 3.73 -54.09 -5.77
C PRO A 640 3.48 -52.71 -5.15
N ALA A 641 2.21 -52.35 -4.96
CA ALA A 641 1.85 -51.27 -4.06
C ALA A 641 0.61 -51.66 -3.25
N THR A 642 0.87 -52.13 -2.04
CA THR A 642 -0.04 -52.03 -0.90
C THR A 642 -0.66 -50.63 -0.86
N GLY A 643 -1.99 -50.55 -1.00
CA GLY A 643 -2.77 -49.36 -0.64
C GLY A 643 -3.31 -48.49 -1.78
N GLY A 644 -3.26 -48.92 -3.05
CA GLY A 644 -3.84 -48.16 -4.17
C GLY A 644 -4.33 -49.10 -5.26
N LEU A 645 -5.56 -49.59 -5.12
CA LEU A 645 -6.15 -50.62 -5.94
C LEU A 645 -6.70 -50.03 -7.26
N PHE A 646 -5.97 -50.24 -8.36
CA PHE A 646 -6.53 -50.14 -9.71
C PHE A 646 -7.23 -51.46 -10.03
N ILE A 647 -8.52 -51.58 -9.67
CA ILE A 647 -9.37 -52.69 -10.08
C ILE A 647 -9.77 -52.45 -11.54
N ILE A 648 -9.38 -53.33 -12.44
CA ILE A 648 -10.32 -53.76 -13.49
C ILE A 648 -10.93 -55.08 -13.00
N GLY A 649 -12.26 -55.17 -13.04
CA GLY A 649 -13.11 -56.00 -12.16
C GLY A 649 -12.61 -57.38 -11.72
N GLY A 650 -12.65 -57.61 -10.41
CA GLY A 650 -12.35 -58.92 -9.81
C GLY A 650 -12.71 -59.05 -8.32
N ALA A 651 -13.75 -58.38 -7.84
CA ALA A 651 -14.50 -58.71 -6.61
C ALA A 651 -15.78 -57.87 -6.58
N ASN A 652 -16.84 -58.40 -5.97
CA ASN A 652 -18.26 -58.05 -6.14
C ASN A 652 -18.71 -56.60 -5.81
N ASP A 653 -17.85 -55.58 -5.76
CA ASP A 653 -18.24 -54.20 -5.42
C ASP A 653 -17.65 -53.07 -6.30
N TYR A 654 -17.02 -53.36 -7.44
CA TYR A 654 -16.54 -52.30 -8.35
C TYR A 654 -16.79 -52.62 -9.83
N LEU A 655 -17.88 -52.03 -10.34
CA LEU A 655 -18.39 -52.14 -11.71
C LEU A 655 -17.73 -51.10 -12.63
N SER A 656 -17.15 -51.57 -13.75
CA SER A 656 -16.82 -50.86 -15.01
C SER A 656 -16.04 -49.53 -14.96
N SER A 657 -14.95 -49.42 -15.72
CA SER A 657 -14.49 -48.11 -16.19
C SER A 657 -15.42 -47.65 -17.32
N THR A 658 -16.25 -46.64 -17.05
CA THR A 658 -17.13 -46.04 -18.06
C THR A 658 -16.41 -44.85 -18.68
N ILE A 659 -16.45 -44.70 -20.00
CA ILE A 659 -16.26 -43.39 -20.63
C ILE A 659 -17.45 -42.56 -20.18
N GLY A 660 -17.28 -41.74 -19.12
CA GLY A 660 -18.30 -40.85 -18.55
C GLY A 660 -19.63 -41.49 -18.09
N ARG A 661 -20.54 -40.71 -17.52
CA ARG A 661 -21.99 -41.03 -17.55
C ARG A 661 -22.48 -40.57 -18.93
N ASN A 662 -23.10 -41.46 -19.73
CA ASN A 662 -23.53 -41.19 -21.12
C ASN A 662 -22.40 -41.04 -22.14
N GLY A 663 -21.23 -41.61 -21.93
CA GLY A 663 -20.09 -41.24 -22.76
C GLY A 663 -19.99 -41.91 -24.11
N GLU A 664 -19.42 -41.16 -25.04
CA GLU A 664 -19.32 -41.48 -26.46
C GLU A 664 -17.87 -41.78 -26.83
N LEU A 665 -17.62 -42.94 -27.42
CA LEU A 665 -16.35 -43.27 -28.07
C LEU A 665 -16.51 -43.18 -29.58
N VAL A 666 -15.69 -42.34 -30.21
CA VAL A 666 -15.61 -42.18 -31.65
C VAL A 666 -14.23 -42.60 -32.11
N ILE A 667 -14.16 -43.52 -33.07
CA ILE A 667 -12.91 -43.97 -33.69
C ILE A 667 -13.00 -43.61 -35.17
N THR A 668 -12.09 -42.76 -35.64
CA THR A 668 -12.08 -42.26 -37.02
C THR A 668 -10.77 -42.51 -37.73
N GLY A 669 -10.89 -42.92 -39.00
CA GLY A 669 -9.78 -43.22 -39.91
C GLY A 669 -9.94 -44.63 -40.48
N CYS A 670 -10.09 -44.75 -41.80
CA CYS A 670 -10.11 -46.06 -42.45
C CYS A 670 -8.75 -46.22 -43.16
N ASP A 671 -7.81 -46.89 -42.51
CA ASP A 671 -6.59 -47.33 -43.18
C ASP A 671 -6.69 -48.84 -43.40
N THR A 672 -6.87 -49.23 -44.65
CA THR A 672 -6.97 -50.63 -45.09
C THR A 672 -5.60 -51.22 -45.47
N THR A 673 -4.52 -50.44 -45.41
CA THR A 673 -3.18 -50.82 -45.89
C THR A 673 -2.32 -51.52 -44.84
N ALA A 674 -2.71 -51.47 -43.57
CA ALA A 674 -2.05 -52.15 -42.46
C ALA A 674 -2.91 -53.29 -41.91
N THR A 675 -2.29 -54.39 -41.48
CA THR A 675 -2.98 -55.51 -40.84
C THR A 675 -3.11 -55.29 -39.33
N PRO A 676 -4.23 -55.73 -38.71
CA PRO A 676 -4.37 -55.70 -37.26
C PRO A 676 -3.38 -56.69 -36.64
N ARG A 677 -3.02 -56.43 -35.38
CA ARG A 677 -2.21 -57.35 -34.57
C ARG A 677 -2.98 -58.65 -34.34
N GLU A 678 -2.37 -59.77 -34.70
CA GLU A 678 -2.99 -61.10 -34.60
C GLU A 678 -3.03 -61.62 -33.14
N ASN A 679 -2.10 -61.20 -32.29
CA ASN A 679 -1.96 -61.68 -30.92
C ASN A 679 -2.07 -60.53 -29.88
N LEU A 680 -3.01 -60.67 -28.95
CA LEU A 680 -3.33 -59.70 -27.89
C LEU A 680 -3.31 -60.36 -26.49
N SER A 681 -2.58 -61.46 -26.29
CA SER A 681 -2.50 -62.15 -24.99
C SER A 681 -1.80 -61.32 -23.91
N ALA A 682 -1.84 -61.78 -22.66
CA ALA A 682 -1.11 -61.15 -21.55
C ALA A 682 0.40 -61.13 -21.81
N GLY A 683 0.94 -62.21 -22.38
CA GLY A 683 2.34 -62.27 -22.81
C GLY A 683 2.65 -61.28 -23.94
N ASP A 684 1.72 -61.08 -24.88
CA ASP A 684 1.88 -60.09 -25.95
C ASP A 684 1.80 -58.66 -25.44
N PHE A 685 0.99 -58.41 -24.42
CA PHE A 685 0.94 -57.13 -23.72
C PHE A 685 2.25 -56.84 -23.01
N GLU A 686 2.81 -57.78 -22.26
CA GLU A 686 4.11 -57.61 -21.62
C GLU A 686 5.22 -57.37 -22.66
N GLN A 687 5.23 -58.14 -23.74
CA GLN A 687 6.15 -57.92 -24.86
C GLN A 687 5.94 -56.55 -25.51
N PHE A 688 4.70 -56.09 -25.65
CA PHE A 688 4.37 -54.76 -26.16
C PHE A 688 4.82 -53.66 -25.18
N ALA A 689 4.54 -53.78 -23.90
CA ALA A 689 4.94 -52.82 -22.86
C ALA A 689 6.46 -52.74 -22.68
N ILE A 690 7.19 -53.83 -22.99
CA ILE A 690 8.65 -53.93 -22.90
C ILE A 690 9.36 -53.48 -24.19
N ARG A 691 8.91 -53.92 -25.37
CA ARG A 691 9.61 -53.70 -26.64
C ARG A 691 9.22 -52.44 -27.38
N THR A 692 8.02 -51.92 -27.13
CA THR A 692 7.54 -50.74 -27.85
C THR A 692 8.28 -49.54 -27.29
N THR A 693 9.06 -48.88 -28.13
CA THR A 693 9.66 -47.59 -27.79
C THR A 693 8.86 -46.50 -28.50
N SER A 694 9.18 -45.22 -28.25
CA SER A 694 8.64 -44.12 -29.06
C SER A 694 8.90 -44.27 -30.57
N ALA A 695 9.84 -45.16 -30.96
CA ALA A 695 10.26 -45.39 -32.33
C ALA A 695 9.51 -46.50 -33.08
N GLN A 696 8.87 -47.50 -32.42
CA GLN A 696 8.00 -48.53 -33.02
C GLN A 696 7.71 -49.70 -32.05
N PRO A 697 6.64 -50.50 -32.26
CA PRO A 697 5.51 -50.28 -33.19
C PRO A 697 4.38 -49.46 -32.55
N LYS A 698 3.85 -48.46 -33.28
CA LYS A 698 2.70 -47.67 -32.83
C LYS A 698 1.40 -48.33 -33.29
N GLU A 699 0.46 -48.48 -32.36
CA GLU A 699 -0.88 -49.01 -32.63
C GLU A 699 -1.82 -47.98 -33.28
N ARG A 700 -3.03 -48.43 -33.69
CA ARG A 700 -4.07 -47.57 -34.26
C ARG A 700 -5.45 -47.94 -33.72
N GLY A 701 -6.31 -46.93 -33.55
CA GLY A 701 -7.70 -47.13 -33.13
C GLY A 701 -7.83 -47.51 -31.65
N LEU A 702 -8.66 -48.51 -31.33
CA LEU A 702 -8.84 -48.99 -29.96
C LEU A 702 -8.16 -50.34 -29.78
N VAL A 703 -7.27 -50.46 -28.79
CA VAL A 703 -6.62 -51.72 -28.44
C VAL A 703 -6.88 -52.07 -26.99
N ILE A 704 -7.41 -53.27 -26.74
CA ILE A 704 -7.68 -53.82 -25.42
C ILE A 704 -6.97 -55.17 -25.34
N PHE A 705 -5.90 -55.25 -24.55
CA PHE A 705 -5.14 -56.49 -24.37
C PHE A 705 -5.87 -57.45 -23.42
N ALA A 706 -5.64 -58.76 -23.60
CA ALA A 706 -6.04 -59.76 -22.62
C ALA A 706 -5.06 -59.72 -21.45
N SER A 707 -5.59 -59.59 -20.25
CA SER A 707 -4.85 -59.76 -19.01
C SER A 707 -5.79 -60.25 -17.91
N GLU A 708 -5.25 -60.70 -16.78
CA GLU A 708 -6.07 -61.05 -15.61
C GLU A 708 -5.73 -60.09 -14.47
N PRO A 709 -6.73 -59.37 -13.90
CA PRO A 709 -8.15 -59.39 -14.28
C PRO A 709 -8.43 -58.71 -15.65
N ARG A 710 -9.43 -59.22 -16.39
CA ARG A 710 -9.74 -58.78 -17.76
C ARG A 710 -10.11 -57.30 -17.86
N PRO A 711 -9.43 -56.50 -18.70
CA PRO A 711 -9.78 -55.10 -18.92
C PRO A 711 -11.22 -54.99 -19.43
N THR A 712 -12.04 -54.16 -18.79
CA THR A 712 -13.42 -53.90 -19.19
C THR A 712 -13.58 -52.43 -19.55
N VAL A 713 -13.73 -52.15 -20.84
CA VAL A 713 -14.06 -50.82 -21.37
C VAL A 713 -15.56 -50.74 -21.56
N ARG A 714 -16.22 -49.77 -20.93
CA ARG A 714 -17.66 -49.54 -21.09
C ARG A 714 -17.92 -48.17 -21.71
N VAL A 715 -18.81 -48.14 -22.69
CA VAL A 715 -19.23 -46.93 -23.40
C VAL A 715 -20.73 -46.96 -23.62
N ASN A 716 -21.38 -45.79 -23.62
CA ASN A 716 -22.82 -45.73 -23.91
C ASN A 716 -23.05 -45.72 -25.42
N THR A 717 -22.21 -44.98 -26.16
CA THR A 717 -22.27 -44.90 -27.61
C THR A 717 -20.90 -45.18 -28.22
N LEU A 718 -20.84 -46.09 -29.20
CA LEU A 718 -19.64 -46.36 -30.00
C LEU A 718 -19.89 -46.03 -31.47
N ARG A 719 -19.11 -45.11 -32.03
CA ARG A 719 -19.06 -44.82 -33.46
C ARG A 719 -17.69 -45.23 -33.99
N ASN A 720 -17.65 -46.20 -34.89
CA ASN A 720 -16.38 -46.73 -35.40
C ASN A 720 -16.31 -46.69 -36.93
N THR A 721 -15.27 -46.07 -37.47
CA THR A 721 -14.85 -46.19 -38.88
C THR A 721 -13.40 -46.67 -39.02
N GLY A 722 -12.78 -47.10 -37.91
CA GLY A 722 -11.40 -47.56 -37.83
C GLY A 722 -11.24 -48.92 -37.12
N TRP A 723 -10.05 -49.15 -36.58
CA TRP A 723 -9.68 -50.44 -36.00
C TRP A 723 -10.10 -50.57 -34.53
N ILE A 724 -10.70 -51.72 -34.20
CA ILE A 724 -10.93 -52.18 -32.82
C ILE A 724 -10.30 -53.55 -32.68
N GLN A 725 -9.35 -53.66 -31.76
CA GLN A 725 -8.64 -54.88 -31.41
C GLN A 725 -8.92 -55.18 -29.94
N ASN A 726 -9.69 -56.23 -29.65
CA ASN A 726 -10.19 -56.48 -28.31
C ASN A 726 -9.99 -57.94 -27.89
N ALA A 727 -9.16 -58.15 -26.87
CA ALA A 727 -9.00 -59.41 -26.15
C ALA A 727 -9.44 -59.33 -24.67
N GLY A 728 -10.00 -58.19 -24.25
CA GLY A 728 -10.67 -57.99 -22.97
C GLY A 728 -12.19 -58.01 -23.11
N ARG A 729 -12.87 -57.07 -22.45
CA ARG A 729 -14.32 -56.88 -22.51
C ARG A 729 -14.63 -55.45 -22.96
N LEU A 730 -15.37 -55.30 -24.07
CA LEU A 730 -15.94 -54.04 -24.53
C LEU A 730 -17.46 -54.12 -24.38
N GLN A 731 -18.05 -53.23 -23.59
CA GLN A 731 -19.50 -53.15 -23.36
C GLN A 731 -20.04 -51.85 -23.96
N VAL A 732 -21.11 -51.96 -24.75
CA VAL A 732 -21.79 -50.83 -25.39
C VAL A 732 -23.25 -50.80 -24.96
N GLY A 733 -23.71 -49.69 -24.40
CA GLY A 733 -25.11 -49.47 -24.00
C GLY A 733 -25.25 -48.89 -22.60
N ASP A 734 -26.45 -48.39 -22.29
CA ASP A 734 -26.84 -48.00 -20.94
C ASP A 734 -27.06 -49.26 -20.08
N GLU A 735 -26.86 -49.17 -18.77
CA GLU A 735 -27.34 -50.21 -17.84
C GLU A 735 -28.86 -50.26 -17.79
#